data_AF-A0A3N9NHT6-F1
#
_entry.id   AF-A0A3N9NHT6-F1
#
_cell.length_a   1.000
_cell.length_b   1.000
_cell.length_c   1.000
_cell.angle_alpha   90.00
_cell.angle_beta   90.00
_cell.angle_gamma   90.00
#
_symmetry.space_group_name_H-M   'P 1'
#
loop_
_entity.id
_entity.type
_entity.pdbx_description
1 polymer ?
#
loop_
_entity_poly.entity_id
_entity_poly.type
_entity_poly.pdbx_seq_one_letter_code
_entity_poly.pdbx_strand_id
1 'polypeptide(L)'
;MKRVTLILLLFSLATGSLNAQALSGNVLDTHPMHWARYYARNIFDRNLVYCPIWNIGLVTDSNLSPGQGLEWPGSEGLRYGSYFVFYIGTKVTDMSQFEGKVVPEQWDGTEIKIVSDAYMPHTSVHSVAQTSTDKTHQQVWAPIPGYFNDGVYGFIEGINEDTDGDGELSPAEDVNLNGSLDLALDPPPVIIKSLAISTDKRTWPKWWPGGSYIGDERPDHMEEVRQPRTVLPGLRVGRWNGEYKAAPIADQETLYRMDDHENDAWNDYREGMYWPLKNSDGTPDTRDWKDGGVAGSGIEVEGRTYAWFHPLAEDLLVSVYRVRNYSDYILNRVVTGMWADANIVQGDYNAASFIKAQYDYEGGGGRLDFDILYQWHQFPEQLSTYKKVGTFAFAFLESPGIAYNQKDDDYDDLIDESMEDGIDNDNDWVPFADVGLDKLGPGDEGYKGPDADGTEGNGRWDTEDTNLNGALDKGEDQNQNNKLDMEPIRDDRGTDGIGPDENGWLGPDPNGTEANGIMDLGEPNFDLTDIDEADQAGLKHIYVYESRKDLKDDRGFWELYLEREAEDVVESDEDIVFTFGARAVKLDTMEWARFTIALVMGEDQDDAIRNKATMQRIYNANYQFLTPPLQPTVVSNVGDKSVQLYWDTDAEMSKDPFFGEDFNGYRVYKSTNPQFLDIKKVSDAFGNVLLFKPLAIFDKQDGLKGPHPIPFPNLGAHYDMGKDVGLKHSYLDTLVDNGRTYYYAVTSIDAGNDWDFYERGLVSEDYPMEAMPSESPFSITVNPLGEVVYRDRNTAVCIPVEPAAGYVDPFVDSLKISHVSGWTRGGRWNIDIFNKLHAKLGHEYELTFTDDHWLDNLTPQYEWGSTTGIRCMNLTTGDTLFNYKYDNNYEFVQNAFREIERGVFEGLHFDFGWRMAYSGGNDNDRGIRVIKENEYGRETPEWKRWITNTKSNLRCERIEVVSPGEYLPFDFEIRVEDHVGVDTSVSPSFLIPSYPLNFTTWNVTDPNNPHQMKVQIRYDKYKSGDIPEEMYGQIWDSTRVLITFPNHEGIDKTSYTLRFHKNSFDSLAPVIPPSPGDIYLFRTERNPTRHDTLRFVIEGGEWNREDAKEEIRNIYVVPDPYVVGNDFESIYELAGYSQRRVDFVNLPPKATISVFTASGKLVTKIDHESSVDFGRCSWDLTSEDGPEIAFGMYFFVVETEGLGTFRGKFAVIK
;
A
#
# COMPACT_ATOMS: atom_id res chain seq x y z
N MET A 1 -68.23 18.07 26.01
CA MET A 1 -67.71 18.60 24.74
C MET A 1 -66.35 19.24 25.02
N LYS A 2 -65.33 19.00 24.17
CA LYS A 2 -63.88 19.15 24.40
C LYS A 2 -63.24 18.06 25.28
N ARG A 3 -62.87 16.92 24.66
CA ARG A 3 -61.89 15.90 25.10
C ARG A 3 -61.90 14.69 24.13
N VAL A 4 -61.51 14.85 22.85
CA VAL A 4 -61.20 13.73 21.91
C VAL A 4 -60.25 14.18 20.76
N THR A 5 -59.20 14.96 21.00
CA THR A 5 -58.31 15.40 19.89
C THR A 5 -56.82 15.53 20.28
N LEU A 6 -56.35 14.72 21.24
CA LEU A 6 -54.94 14.78 21.67
C LEU A 6 -54.29 13.41 21.91
N ILE A 7 -54.87 12.32 21.36
CA ILE A 7 -54.33 10.95 21.51
C ILE A 7 -53.91 10.35 20.15
N LEU A 8 -54.11 11.06 19.03
CA LEU A 8 -53.82 10.56 17.67
C LEU A 8 -52.54 11.14 17.04
N LEU A 9 -51.73 11.92 17.77
CA LEU A 9 -50.48 12.51 17.26
C LEU A 9 -49.21 11.97 17.92
N LEU A 10 -49.32 10.96 18.80
CA LEU A 10 -48.20 10.41 19.58
C LEU A 10 -47.89 8.94 19.27
N PHE A 11 -48.41 8.40 18.15
CA PHE A 11 -48.17 7.02 17.72
C PHE A 11 -47.61 6.90 16.29
N SER A 12 -47.07 7.98 15.73
CA SER A 12 -46.46 8.00 14.38
C SER A 12 -44.96 8.33 14.36
N LEU A 13 -44.27 8.26 15.50
CA LEU A 13 -42.84 8.59 15.61
C LEU A 13 -42.00 7.53 16.38
N ALA A 14 -42.49 6.30 16.52
CA ALA A 14 -41.78 5.25 17.26
C ALA A 14 -42.01 3.82 16.72
N THR A 15 -42.11 3.66 15.41
CA THR A 15 -42.02 2.34 14.73
C THR A 15 -41.31 2.51 13.39
N GLY A 16 -40.05 2.96 13.46
CA GLY A 16 -39.12 3.00 12.34
C GLY A 16 -37.89 2.16 12.67
N SER A 17 -38.11 0.94 13.17
CA SER A 17 -37.08 -0.06 13.46
C SER A 17 -37.80 -1.25 14.08
N LEU A 18 -37.49 -2.47 13.62
CA LEU A 18 -38.04 -3.77 14.08
C LEU A 18 -39.41 -4.15 13.51
N ASN A 19 -39.41 -4.57 12.24
CA ASN A 19 -40.15 -5.74 11.77
C ASN A 19 -39.53 -6.19 10.44
N ALA A 20 -38.32 -6.77 10.54
CA ALA A 20 -37.83 -7.70 9.53
C ALA A 20 -38.76 -8.91 9.58
N GLN A 21 -39.58 -9.03 8.54
CA GLN A 21 -40.54 -10.10 8.40
C GLN A 21 -39.77 -11.36 7.99
N ALA A 22 -39.67 -12.33 8.92
CA ALA A 22 -39.40 -13.72 8.54
C ALA A 22 -40.58 -14.17 7.66
N LEU A 23 -40.36 -14.25 6.35
CA LEU A 23 -41.33 -14.79 5.40
C LEU A 23 -40.71 -15.98 4.68
N SER A 24 -41.39 -17.10 4.86
CA SER A 24 -41.17 -18.39 4.22
C SER A 24 -41.10 -18.27 2.70
N GLY A 25 -40.22 -19.08 2.09
CA GLY A 25 -40.04 -19.17 0.65
C GLY A 25 -41.35 -19.30 -0.14
N ASN A 26 -41.30 -18.77 -1.37
CA ASN A 26 -42.31 -18.81 -2.44
C ASN A 26 -43.30 -17.64 -2.55
N VAL A 27 -42.89 -16.39 -2.32
CA VAL A 27 -43.58 -15.22 -2.87
C VAL A 27 -42.55 -14.24 -3.42
N LEU A 28 -42.17 -14.45 -4.68
CA LEU A 28 -41.61 -13.39 -5.51
C LEU A 28 -42.79 -12.49 -5.94
N ASP A 29 -42.56 -11.18 -5.89
CA ASP A 29 -43.37 -10.13 -6.52
C ASP A 29 -44.54 -9.52 -5.71
N THR A 30 -44.53 -8.17 -5.59
CA THR A 30 -45.69 -7.27 -5.83
C THR A 30 -45.32 -5.76 -5.63
N HIS A 31 -44.71 -5.13 -6.66
CA HIS A 31 -44.70 -3.67 -7.02
C HIS A 31 -43.83 -2.64 -6.24
N PRO A 32 -43.59 -1.39 -6.72
CA PRO A 32 -43.22 -0.84 -8.06
C PRO A 32 -41.73 -0.40 -8.17
N MET A 33 -40.91 -0.61 -7.13
CA MET A 33 -39.50 -0.17 -7.05
C MET A 33 -38.54 -1.37 -7.00
N HIS A 34 -38.90 -2.46 -7.68
CA HIS A 34 -38.33 -3.80 -7.51
C HIS A 34 -36.82 -3.91 -7.84
N TRP A 35 -36.25 -2.94 -8.55
CA TRP A 35 -34.90 -2.97 -9.13
C TRP A 35 -33.90 -1.98 -8.50
N ALA A 36 -34.35 -0.94 -7.77
CA ALA A 36 -33.46 -0.11 -6.93
C ALA A 36 -32.71 -0.97 -5.88
N ARG A 37 -33.24 -2.17 -5.59
CA ARG A 37 -32.57 -3.19 -4.76
C ARG A 37 -31.35 -3.85 -5.42
N TYR A 38 -31.09 -3.66 -6.72
CA TYR A 38 -29.93 -4.20 -7.45
C TYR A 38 -28.88 -3.16 -7.86
N TYR A 39 -29.23 -1.88 -7.83
CA TYR A 39 -28.30 -0.74 -8.01
C TYR A 39 -27.22 -0.66 -6.94
N ALA A 40 -26.02 -1.08 -7.30
CA ALA A 40 -24.89 -1.07 -6.41
C ALA A 40 -23.91 0.02 -6.84
N ARG A 41 -23.23 0.62 -5.86
CA ARG A 41 -22.30 1.72 -6.06
C ARG A 41 -20.97 1.41 -5.42
N ASN A 42 -19.88 1.82 -6.06
CA ASN A 42 -18.59 1.97 -5.41
C ASN A 42 -17.98 3.32 -5.69
N ILE A 43 -16.91 3.62 -4.97
CA ILE A 43 -16.16 4.86 -5.06
C ILE A 43 -14.77 4.49 -5.57
N PHE A 44 -14.35 5.17 -6.63
CA PHE A 44 -12.94 5.30 -6.97
C PHE A 44 -12.37 6.46 -6.18
N ASP A 45 -11.23 6.22 -5.53
CA ASP A 45 -10.54 7.18 -4.67
C ASP A 45 -9.04 6.91 -4.51
N ARG A 46 -8.49 5.84 -5.13
CA ARG A 46 -7.06 5.55 -5.03
C ARG A 46 -6.22 6.58 -5.78
N ASN A 47 -6.56 6.90 -7.02
CA ASN A 47 -5.79 7.83 -7.82
C ASN A 47 -6.20 9.29 -7.60
N LEU A 48 -6.57 9.68 -6.37
CA LEU A 48 -7.03 11.01 -5.96
C LEU A 48 -8.38 11.47 -6.54
N VAL A 49 -8.79 11.03 -7.72
CA VAL A 49 -10.13 11.30 -8.27
C VAL A 49 -11.18 10.61 -7.40
N TYR A 50 -12.12 11.37 -6.84
CA TYR A 50 -13.30 10.78 -6.21
C TYR A 50 -14.39 10.60 -7.27
N CYS A 51 -14.72 9.35 -7.61
CA CYS A 51 -15.76 9.06 -8.59
C CYS A 51 -16.71 7.94 -8.13
N PRO A 52 -18.00 8.23 -7.89
CA PRO A 52 -18.99 7.21 -7.55
C PRO A 52 -19.54 6.50 -8.80
N ILE A 53 -19.15 5.25 -9.01
CA ILE A 53 -19.56 4.43 -10.16
C ILE A 53 -20.73 3.53 -9.79
N TRP A 54 -21.64 3.32 -10.75
CA TRP A 54 -22.82 2.48 -10.59
C TRP A 54 -22.88 1.37 -11.62
N ASN A 55 -23.41 0.21 -11.21
CA ASN A 55 -23.54 -0.99 -12.04
C ASN A 55 -24.65 -0.93 -13.12
N ILE A 56 -25.04 0.27 -13.55
CA ILE A 56 -26.09 0.54 -14.53
C ILE A 56 -25.60 1.39 -15.70
N GLY A 57 -24.28 1.48 -15.90
CA GLY A 57 -23.72 2.30 -16.98
C GLY A 57 -23.65 3.79 -16.62
N LEU A 58 -23.64 4.13 -15.32
CA LEU A 58 -23.35 5.49 -14.85
C LEU A 58 -21.95 5.56 -14.24
N VAL A 59 -21.09 6.39 -14.82
CA VAL A 59 -19.76 6.68 -14.26
C VAL A 59 -19.87 7.63 -13.06
N THR A 60 -20.87 8.52 -13.05
CA THR A 60 -21.20 9.36 -11.90
C THR A 60 -22.68 9.74 -11.91
N ASP A 61 -23.30 9.81 -10.72
CA ASP A 61 -24.67 10.32 -10.52
C ASP A 61 -24.78 11.02 -9.17
N SER A 62 -25.13 12.31 -9.24
CA SER A 62 -25.28 13.19 -8.08
C SER A 62 -26.69 13.32 -7.49
N ASN A 63 -27.71 12.73 -8.11
CA ASN A 63 -29.08 12.71 -7.59
C ASN A 63 -29.37 11.45 -6.77
N LEU A 64 -28.60 10.39 -6.96
CA LEU A 64 -28.73 9.17 -6.16
C LEU A 64 -28.03 9.34 -4.81
N SER A 65 -28.81 9.25 -3.73
CA SER A 65 -28.33 9.41 -2.34
C SER A 65 -27.12 8.50 -2.06
N PRO A 66 -26.01 9.01 -1.50
CA PRO A 66 -25.85 10.31 -0.81
C PRO A 66 -25.72 11.58 -1.67
N GLY A 67 -25.86 11.51 -2.99
CA GLY A 67 -25.97 12.69 -3.85
C GLY A 67 -24.65 13.44 -4.06
N GLN A 68 -23.57 12.68 -4.23
CA GLN A 68 -22.22 13.18 -4.50
C GLN A 68 -21.83 12.79 -5.93
N GLY A 69 -21.32 13.74 -6.70
CA GLY A 69 -20.84 13.51 -8.07
C GLY A 69 -19.32 13.29 -8.11
N LEU A 70 -18.74 13.35 -9.29
CA LEU A 70 -17.28 13.29 -9.46
C LEU A 70 -16.64 14.55 -8.86
N GLU A 71 -15.67 14.36 -7.98
CA GLU A 71 -14.85 15.42 -7.38
C GLU A 71 -13.38 15.17 -7.72
N TRP A 72 -12.67 16.26 -8.03
CA TRP A 72 -11.27 16.16 -8.44
C TRP A 72 -10.38 17.05 -7.56
N PRO A 73 -9.40 16.49 -6.83
CA PRO A 73 -8.63 17.23 -5.84
C PRO A 73 -7.54 18.11 -6.43
N GLY A 74 -7.12 17.95 -7.69
CA GLY A 74 -6.23 18.92 -8.36
C GLY A 74 -6.82 20.33 -8.36
N SER A 75 -8.15 20.44 -8.31
CA SER A 75 -8.88 21.70 -8.11
C SER A 75 -9.23 22.03 -6.65
N GLU A 76 -8.50 21.48 -5.68
CA GLU A 76 -8.80 21.56 -4.24
C GLU A 76 -10.16 20.94 -3.86
N GLY A 77 -10.58 19.88 -4.58
CA GLY A 77 -11.77 19.08 -4.30
C GLY A 77 -13.07 19.76 -4.72
N LEU A 78 -13.12 20.32 -5.93
CA LEU A 78 -14.34 20.83 -6.54
C LEU A 78 -15.01 19.75 -7.40
N ARG A 79 -16.30 19.96 -7.72
CA ARG A 79 -17.12 18.99 -8.46
C ARG A 79 -17.08 19.21 -9.98
N TYR A 80 -16.87 18.14 -10.75
CA TYR A 80 -16.74 18.13 -12.23
C TYR A 80 -17.62 17.11 -12.96
N GLY A 81 -18.57 16.47 -12.26
CA GLY A 81 -19.52 15.56 -12.89
C GLY A 81 -20.84 15.51 -12.15
N SER A 82 -21.95 15.64 -12.88
CA SER A 82 -23.30 15.45 -12.35
C SER A 82 -23.95 14.17 -12.84
N TYR A 83 -23.84 13.88 -14.15
CA TYR A 83 -24.35 12.67 -14.80
C TYR A 83 -23.46 12.30 -15.97
N PHE A 84 -22.96 11.06 -16.00
CA PHE A 84 -22.32 10.46 -17.17
C PHE A 84 -23.00 9.13 -17.47
N VAL A 85 -23.71 9.05 -18.60
CA VAL A 85 -24.66 7.99 -18.94
C VAL A 85 -24.23 7.26 -20.21
N PHE A 86 -23.88 5.99 -20.07
CA PHE A 86 -23.61 5.12 -21.21
C PHE A 86 -24.91 4.74 -21.93
N TYR A 87 -24.92 4.87 -23.25
CA TYR A 87 -26.07 4.52 -24.08
C TYR A 87 -25.67 3.71 -25.31
N ILE A 88 -26.63 2.91 -25.80
CA ILE A 88 -26.53 2.17 -27.05
C ILE A 88 -27.76 2.47 -27.89
N GLY A 89 -27.55 2.95 -29.11
CA GLY A 89 -28.59 3.10 -30.10
C GLY A 89 -28.50 2.05 -31.19
N THR A 90 -29.58 1.34 -31.50
CA THR A 90 -29.65 0.45 -32.67
C THR A 90 -30.91 0.62 -33.51
N LYS A 91 -30.83 0.20 -34.78
CA LYS A 91 -32.01 0.03 -35.65
C LYS A 91 -32.40 -1.44 -35.76
N VAL A 92 -33.71 -1.72 -35.61
CA VAL A 92 -34.31 -3.05 -35.72
C VAL A 92 -35.56 -3.02 -36.62
N THR A 93 -36.22 -4.16 -36.83
CA THR A 93 -37.44 -4.25 -37.67
C THR A 93 -38.65 -4.54 -36.81
N ASP A 94 -39.78 -4.01 -37.25
CA ASP A 94 -41.08 -4.33 -36.68
C ASP A 94 -41.45 -5.81 -36.92
N MET A 95 -41.40 -6.58 -35.84
CA MET A 95 -41.72 -8.00 -35.74
C MET A 95 -43.22 -8.27 -35.59
N SER A 96 -44.06 -7.25 -35.39
CA SER A 96 -45.51 -7.43 -35.23
C SER A 96 -46.15 -8.20 -36.40
N GLN A 97 -45.61 -8.04 -37.62
CA GLN A 97 -46.07 -8.76 -38.81
C GLN A 97 -45.74 -10.27 -38.83
N PHE A 98 -44.76 -10.69 -38.02
CA PHE A 98 -44.25 -12.06 -37.90
C PHE A 98 -44.72 -12.78 -36.64
N GLU A 99 -45.59 -12.18 -35.83
CA GLU A 99 -46.18 -12.85 -34.67
C GLU A 99 -46.81 -14.20 -35.08
N GLY A 100 -46.32 -15.29 -34.50
CA GLY A 100 -46.74 -16.66 -34.84
C GLY A 100 -46.32 -17.17 -36.24
N LYS A 101 -45.37 -16.51 -36.90
CA LYS A 101 -44.81 -16.91 -38.22
C LYS A 101 -43.28 -16.95 -38.14
N VAL A 102 -42.68 -17.79 -38.98
CA VAL A 102 -41.21 -17.90 -39.06
C VAL A 102 -40.61 -16.59 -39.59
N VAL A 103 -39.59 -16.08 -38.90
CA VAL A 103 -38.86 -14.88 -39.30
C VAL A 103 -37.87 -15.22 -40.42
N PRO A 104 -37.79 -14.42 -41.51
CA PRO A 104 -36.78 -14.62 -42.56
C PRO A 104 -35.34 -14.53 -42.03
N GLU A 105 -34.42 -15.32 -42.57
CA GLU A 105 -33.00 -15.30 -42.18
C GLU A 105 -32.26 -14.02 -42.59
N GLN A 106 -32.72 -13.30 -43.63
CA GLN A 106 -32.08 -12.07 -44.12
C GLN A 106 -33.08 -10.92 -44.10
N TRP A 107 -32.74 -9.84 -43.38
CA TRP A 107 -33.51 -8.60 -43.35
C TRP A 107 -32.61 -7.42 -42.91
N ASP A 108 -32.99 -6.19 -43.28
CA ASP A 108 -32.07 -5.02 -43.24
C ASP A 108 -32.04 -4.25 -41.91
N GLY A 109 -33.05 -4.41 -41.06
CA GLY A 109 -33.09 -3.80 -39.73
C GLY A 109 -33.27 -2.29 -39.71
N THR A 110 -34.07 -1.72 -40.63
CA THR A 110 -34.04 -0.27 -40.88
C THR A 110 -35.18 0.57 -40.30
N GLU A 111 -36.16 -0.01 -39.60
CA GLU A 111 -37.46 0.66 -39.35
C GLU A 111 -37.65 1.22 -37.93
N ILE A 112 -37.30 0.45 -36.91
CA ILE A 112 -37.46 0.80 -35.48
C ILE A 112 -36.13 1.31 -34.94
N LYS A 113 -36.16 2.32 -34.06
CA LYS A 113 -35.00 2.92 -33.41
C LYS A 113 -35.11 2.66 -31.92
N ILE A 114 -34.20 1.88 -31.36
CA ILE A 114 -34.14 1.60 -29.93
C ILE A 114 -32.92 2.33 -29.37
N VAL A 115 -33.09 2.99 -28.23
CA VAL A 115 -31.99 3.53 -27.42
C VAL A 115 -32.10 2.88 -26.06
N SER A 116 -31.06 2.18 -25.64
CA SER A 116 -30.92 1.59 -24.32
C SER A 116 -29.97 2.47 -23.51
N ASP A 117 -30.43 2.96 -22.36
CA ASP A 117 -29.69 3.85 -21.47
C ASP A 117 -30.08 3.64 -20.00
N ALA A 118 -29.35 4.27 -19.09
CA ALA A 118 -29.64 4.21 -17.65
C ALA A 118 -30.64 5.28 -17.20
N TYR A 119 -30.49 6.48 -17.75
CA TYR A 119 -31.32 7.65 -17.49
C TYR A 119 -30.87 8.85 -18.36
N MET A 120 -31.70 9.29 -19.30
CA MET A 120 -31.51 10.58 -20.01
C MET A 120 -32.49 11.65 -19.50
N PRO A 121 -32.04 12.72 -18.81
CA PRO A 121 -32.92 13.69 -18.14
C PRO A 121 -33.86 14.45 -19.08
N HIS A 122 -33.53 14.53 -20.37
CA HIS A 122 -34.21 15.37 -21.37
C HIS A 122 -35.13 14.59 -22.32
N THR A 123 -35.14 13.25 -22.25
CA THR A 123 -35.99 12.38 -23.07
C THR A 123 -37.17 11.79 -22.28
N SER A 124 -37.14 11.77 -20.95
CA SER A 124 -38.26 11.23 -20.16
C SER A 124 -39.42 12.22 -19.98
N VAL A 125 -40.49 12.05 -20.77
CA VAL A 125 -41.80 12.71 -20.56
C VAL A 125 -42.60 12.11 -19.38
N HIS A 126 -42.15 10.99 -18.81
CA HIS A 126 -42.91 10.19 -17.84
C HIS A 126 -42.06 9.80 -16.62
N SER A 127 -41.91 10.77 -15.71
CA SER A 127 -41.27 10.63 -14.39
C SER A 127 -39.76 10.34 -14.40
N VAL A 128 -39.13 10.58 -13.25
CA VAL A 128 -37.68 10.52 -12.96
C VAL A 128 -37.03 9.14 -13.13
N ALA A 129 -37.66 8.20 -13.84
CA ALA A 129 -37.29 6.79 -13.77
C ALA A 129 -37.78 5.91 -14.95
N GLN A 130 -37.91 6.42 -16.20
CA GLN A 130 -38.29 5.65 -17.43
C GLN A 130 -39.10 4.37 -17.11
N THR A 131 -40.30 4.53 -16.55
CA THR A 131 -41.03 3.41 -15.94
C THR A 131 -42.05 2.86 -16.92
N SER A 132 -42.24 1.54 -16.93
CA SER A 132 -43.27 0.89 -17.74
C SER A 132 -44.67 1.48 -17.52
N THR A 133 -45.54 1.32 -18.50
CA THR A 133 -46.91 1.85 -18.50
C THR A 133 -47.74 1.30 -17.33
N ASP A 134 -47.49 0.05 -16.96
CA ASP A 134 -48.09 -0.62 -15.80
C ASP A 134 -47.34 -0.36 -14.47
N LYS A 135 -46.20 0.33 -14.54
CA LYS A 135 -45.32 0.70 -13.43
C LYS A 135 -44.74 -0.48 -12.65
N THR A 136 -44.58 -1.62 -13.31
CA THR A 136 -44.03 -2.83 -12.68
C THR A 136 -42.51 -2.84 -12.68
N HIS A 137 -41.88 -2.26 -13.70
CA HIS A 137 -40.43 -2.28 -13.88
C HIS A 137 -39.93 -0.98 -14.53
N GLN A 138 -38.61 -0.89 -14.67
CA GLN A 138 -37.92 0.20 -15.33
C GLN A 138 -37.41 -0.22 -16.69
N GLN A 139 -37.44 0.71 -17.62
CA GLN A 139 -37.04 0.50 -19.00
C GLN A 139 -35.63 1.09 -19.22
N VAL A 140 -34.66 0.55 -18.47
CA VAL A 140 -33.26 1.01 -18.44
C VAL A 140 -32.31 -0.20 -18.38
N TRP A 141 -31.00 0.03 -18.36
CA TRP A 141 -30.01 -1.04 -18.09
C TRP A 141 -30.30 -1.79 -16.78
N ALA A 142 -30.41 -3.11 -16.87
CA ALA A 142 -30.65 -4.01 -15.75
C ALA A 142 -29.35 -4.70 -15.32
N PRO A 143 -28.88 -4.54 -14.07
CA PRO A 143 -27.69 -5.23 -13.58
C PRO A 143 -27.90 -6.75 -13.50
N ILE A 144 -26.89 -7.52 -13.93
CA ILE A 144 -26.86 -8.98 -13.80
C ILE A 144 -26.37 -9.34 -12.39
N PRO A 145 -27.10 -10.18 -11.61
CA PRO A 145 -26.67 -10.62 -10.29
C PRO A 145 -25.29 -11.31 -10.29
N GLY A 146 -24.64 -11.45 -9.13
CA GLY A 146 -23.36 -12.17 -9.03
C GLY A 146 -22.10 -11.32 -9.26
N TYR A 147 -22.25 -10.07 -9.69
CA TYR A 147 -21.15 -9.08 -9.82
C TYR A 147 -21.23 -7.94 -8.79
N PHE A 148 -22.08 -8.07 -7.76
CA PHE A 148 -22.24 -7.07 -6.70
C PHE A 148 -22.77 -7.70 -5.42
N ASN A 149 -22.35 -7.17 -4.28
CA ASN A 149 -22.90 -7.51 -2.97
C ASN A 149 -24.25 -6.79 -2.77
N ASP A 150 -25.32 -7.55 -2.58
CA ASP A 150 -26.68 -7.05 -2.42
C ASP A 150 -27.09 -6.80 -0.95
N GLY A 151 -26.16 -6.96 0.00
CA GLY A 151 -26.31 -6.61 1.42
C GLY A 151 -26.84 -7.73 2.31
N VAL A 152 -27.33 -7.38 3.50
CA VAL A 152 -27.81 -8.34 4.51
C VAL A 152 -29.02 -9.12 3.95
N TYR A 153 -28.89 -10.45 3.84
CA TYR A 153 -29.82 -11.41 3.20
C TYR A 153 -29.73 -11.54 1.68
N GLY A 154 -28.61 -11.11 1.12
CA GLY A 154 -28.33 -11.14 -0.30
C GLY A 154 -27.89 -12.50 -0.90
N PHE A 155 -27.66 -12.53 -2.21
CA PHE A 155 -27.21 -13.70 -2.99
C PHE A 155 -25.71 -14.01 -2.84
N ILE A 156 -24.91 -13.14 -2.21
CA ILE A 156 -23.45 -13.30 -2.04
C ILE A 156 -23.09 -13.30 -0.55
N GLU A 157 -22.44 -14.36 -0.08
CA GLU A 157 -21.72 -14.43 1.20
C GLU A 157 -20.26 -14.03 0.89
N GLY A 158 -19.70 -13.03 1.57
CA GLY A 158 -18.36 -12.46 1.28
C GLY A 158 -17.21 -13.48 1.38
N ILE A 159 -15.98 -13.02 1.09
CA ILE A 159 -14.80 -13.90 1.05
C ILE A 159 -14.42 -14.40 2.45
N ASN A 160 -13.78 -15.58 2.49
CA ASN A 160 -13.13 -16.19 3.65
C ASN A 160 -11.77 -15.49 3.92
N GLU A 161 -11.55 -15.00 5.14
CA GLU A 161 -10.28 -14.42 5.57
C GLU A 161 -9.16 -15.45 5.77
N ASP A 162 -9.49 -16.72 5.99
CA ASP A 162 -8.53 -17.83 6.06
C ASP A 162 -8.03 -18.17 4.64
N THR A 163 -7.09 -17.36 4.15
CA THR A 163 -6.63 -17.41 2.75
C THR A 163 -5.63 -18.54 2.52
N ASP A 164 -4.83 -18.87 3.52
CA ASP A 164 -3.86 -19.98 3.46
C ASP A 164 -4.44 -21.33 3.97
N GLY A 165 -5.60 -21.29 4.63
CA GLY A 165 -6.32 -22.47 5.09
C GLY A 165 -5.72 -23.11 6.35
N ASP A 166 -4.89 -22.38 7.10
CA ASP A 166 -4.26 -22.85 8.33
C ASP A 166 -5.18 -22.73 9.57
N GLY A 167 -6.25 -21.94 9.45
CA GLY A 167 -7.27 -21.74 10.49
C GLY A 167 -6.88 -20.76 11.60
N GLU A 168 -5.79 -20.01 11.42
CA GLU A 168 -5.35 -18.90 12.26
C GLU A 168 -5.57 -17.56 11.53
N LEU A 169 -5.57 -16.44 12.26
CA LEU A 169 -5.67 -15.11 11.65
C LEU A 169 -4.29 -14.47 11.62
N SER A 170 -3.68 -14.36 10.44
CA SER A 170 -2.52 -13.50 10.26
C SER A 170 -2.92 -12.01 10.12
N PRO A 171 -2.04 -11.05 10.45
CA PRO A 171 -2.33 -9.62 10.24
C PRO A 171 -2.66 -9.25 8.79
N ALA A 172 -2.19 -10.03 7.82
CA ALA A 172 -2.48 -9.84 6.39
C ALA A 172 -3.87 -10.36 5.99
N GLU A 173 -4.44 -11.26 6.78
CA GLU A 173 -5.75 -11.89 6.56
C GLU A 173 -6.90 -11.16 7.25
N ASP A 174 -6.60 -10.33 8.25
CA ASP A 174 -7.58 -9.51 8.97
C ASP A 174 -8.03 -8.31 8.11
N VAL A 175 -8.76 -8.60 7.03
CA VAL A 175 -9.19 -7.62 6.02
C VAL A 175 -10.07 -6.54 6.64
N ASN A 176 -10.88 -6.88 7.65
CA ASN A 176 -11.73 -5.93 8.34
C ASN A 176 -11.14 -5.37 9.65
N LEU A 177 -9.95 -5.84 10.05
CA LEU A 177 -9.16 -5.35 11.17
C LEU A 177 -9.87 -5.51 12.53
N ASN A 178 -10.68 -6.56 12.66
CA ASN A 178 -11.44 -6.85 13.87
C ASN A 178 -10.69 -7.84 14.82
N GLY A 179 -9.56 -8.40 14.38
CA GLY A 179 -8.74 -9.34 15.13
C GLY A 179 -9.36 -10.73 15.30
N SER A 180 -10.31 -11.11 14.43
CA SER A 180 -11.02 -12.40 14.42
C SER A 180 -11.06 -12.97 12.99
N LEU A 181 -10.83 -14.28 12.86
CA LEU A 181 -10.89 -14.98 11.57
C LEU A 181 -12.34 -15.14 11.08
N ASP A 182 -12.72 -14.40 10.04
CA ASP A 182 -14.05 -14.47 9.45
C ASP A 182 -14.10 -15.39 8.23
N LEU A 183 -14.74 -16.56 8.38
CA LEU A 183 -14.95 -17.52 7.28
C LEU A 183 -15.95 -17.04 6.21
N ALA A 184 -16.65 -15.95 6.49
CA ALA A 184 -17.52 -15.22 5.59
C ALA A 184 -17.61 -13.76 6.08
N LEU A 185 -16.97 -12.85 5.36
CA LEU A 185 -17.01 -11.42 5.68
C LEU A 185 -18.40 -10.83 5.42
N ASP A 186 -19.13 -10.51 6.49
CA ASP A 186 -20.31 -9.65 6.38
C ASP A 186 -19.86 -8.21 6.09
N PRO A 187 -20.40 -7.54 5.06
CA PRO A 187 -20.13 -6.12 4.87
C PRO A 187 -20.60 -5.34 6.11
N PRO A 188 -19.82 -4.38 6.62
CA PRO A 188 -20.24 -3.56 7.75
C PRO A 188 -21.57 -2.87 7.42
N PRO A 189 -22.45 -2.59 8.42
CA PRO A 189 -23.76 -1.97 8.18
C PRO A 189 -23.74 -0.65 7.40
N VAL A 190 -22.57 0.00 7.32
CA VAL A 190 -22.29 1.25 6.61
C VAL A 190 -22.04 1.03 5.11
N ILE A 191 -21.54 -0.16 4.71
CA ILE A 191 -21.40 -0.56 3.30
C ILE A 191 -22.74 -1.12 2.85
N ILE A 192 -23.64 -0.20 2.49
CA ILE A 192 -24.95 -0.50 1.93
C ILE A 192 -24.73 -0.82 0.44
N LYS A 193 -24.73 -2.11 0.08
CA LYS A 193 -24.83 -2.62 -1.30
C LYS A 193 -23.84 -2.01 -2.31
N SER A 194 -22.82 -2.79 -2.64
CA SER A 194 -21.64 -2.36 -3.39
C SER A 194 -21.36 -3.28 -4.57
N LEU A 195 -20.96 -2.71 -5.71
CA LEU A 195 -20.54 -3.49 -6.89
C LEU A 195 -19.17 -4.14 -6.63
N ALA A 196 -18.69 -5.07 -7.46
CA ALA A 196 -17.36 -5.64 -7.21
C ALA A 196 -16.24 -4.63 -7.51
N ILE A 197 -15.31 -4.42 -6.56
CA ILE A 197 -14.11 -3.57 -6.72
C ILE A 197 -12.84 -4.30 -6.26
N SER A 198 -11.74 -4.20 -7.02
CA SER A 198 -10.50 -4.97 -6.80
C SER A 198 -9.83 -4.70 -5.45
N THR A 199 -10.09 -3.56 -4.85
CA THR A 199 -9.45 -3.14 -3.59
C THR A 199 -10.18 -3.65 -2.35
N ASP A 200 -11.44 -4.08 -2.49
CA ASP A 200 -12.27 -4.51 -1.38
C ASP A 200 -12.88 -5.90 -1.63
N LYS A 201 -12.17 -6.92 -1.12
CA LYS A 201 -12.59 -8.32 -1.14
C LYS A 201 -13.99 -8.56 -0.55
N ARG A 202 -14.50 -7.68 0.33
CA ARG A 202 -15.87 -7.79 0.89
C ARG A 202 -16.96 -7.59 -0.17
N THR A 203 -16.59 -7.08 -1.34
CA THR A 203 -17.50 -6.81 -2.46
C THR A 203 -17.54 -7.93 -3.51
N TRP A 204 -16.63 -8.91 -3.42
CA TRP A 204 -16.51 -9.96 -4.43
C TRP A 204 -17.51 -11.11 -4.18
N PRO A 205 -17.97 -11.78 -5.24
CA PRO A 205 -18.68 -13.04 -5.07
C PRO A 205 -17.74 -14.12 -4.50
N LYS A 206 -18.31 -15.04 -3.70
CA LYS A 206 -17.60 -16.27 -3.30
C LYS A 206 -17.01 -17.03 -4.50
N TRP A 207 -17.77 -17.11 -5.60
CA TRP A 207 -17.34 -17.65 -6.89
C TRP A 207 -17.81 -16.72 -8.00
N TRP A 208 -16.89 -16.28 -8.85
CA TRP A 208 -17.25 -15.53 -10.06
C TRP A 208 -18.20 -16.35 -10.95
N PRO A 209 -19.22 -15.70 -11.58
CA PRO A 209 -20.15 -16.37 -12.49
C PRO A 209 -19.43 -17.15 -13.60
N GLY A 210 -20.06 -18.20 -14.13
CA GLY A 210 -19.53 -18.95 -15.26
C GLY A 210 -19.41 -18.07 -16.50
N GLY A 211 -18.43 -18.32 -17.36
CA GLY A 211 -18.17 -17.51 -18.55
C GLY A 211 -17.79 -16.06 -18.25
N SER A 212 -17.34 -15.74 -17.03
CA SER A 212 -16.95 -14.38 -16.62
C SER A 212 -15.48 -14.03 -16.88
N TYR A 213 -14.70 -14.99 -17.36
CA TYR A 213 -13.31 -14.82 -17.81
C TYR A 213 -13.01 -15.78 -18.97
N ILE A 214 -11.95 -15.47 -19.71
CA ILE A 214 -11.48 -16.26 -20.85
C ILE A 214 -11.14 -17.68 -20.38
N GLY A 215 -11.51 -18.69 -21.17
CA GLY A 215 -11.33 -20.11 -20.82
C GLY A 215 -12.34 -20.68 -19.80
N ASP A 216 -13.27 -19.88 -19.26
CA ASP A 216 -14.28 -20.38 -18.32
C ASP A 216 -15.46 -21.07 -19.02
N GLU A 217 -15.36 -22.39 -19.22
CA GLU A 217 -16.43 -23.21 -19.82
C GLU A 217 -17.64 -23.47 -18.89
N ARG A 218 -17.62 -22.96 -17.66
CA ARG A 218 -18.76 -23.13 -16.74
C ARG A 218 -19.96 -22.33 -17.26
N PRO A 219 -21.19 -22.85 -17.16
CA PRO A 219 -22.38 -22.12 -17.58
C PRO A 219 -22.57 -20.85 -16.75
N ASP A 220 -22.90 -19.76 -17.44
CA ASP A 220 -23.13 -18.42 -16.88
C ASP A 220 -24.48 -18.32 -16.12
N HIS A 221 -25.42 -19.23 -16.38
CA HIS A 221 -26.68 -19.37 -15.66
C HIS A 221 -27.11 -20.84 -15.48
N MET A 222 -28.02 -21.11 -14.55
CA MET A 222 -28.67 -22.43 -14.42
C MET A 222 -29.83 -22.56 -15.41
N GLU A 223 -29.98 -23.73 -16.05
CA GLU A 223 -31.14 -24.00 -16.90
C GLU A 223 -32.45 -23.70 -16.13
N GLU A 224 -33.35 -22.93 -16.77
CA GLU A 224 -34.66 -22.45 -16.27
C GLU A 224 -34.69 -21.12 -15.48
N VAL A 225 -33.56 -20.55 -15.02
CA VAL A 225 -33.53 -19.23 -14.34
C VAL A 225 -32.28 -18.44 -14.73
N ARG A 226 -32.44 -17.27 -15.34
CA ARG A 226 -31.34 -16.34 -15.74
C ARG A 226 -30.58 -15.71 -14.56
N GLN A 227 -30.81 -16.19 -13.33
CA GLN A 227 -30.04 -15.78 -12.16
C GLN A 227 -28.72 -16.57 -12.16
N PRO A 228 -27.56 -15.91 -12.29
CA PRO A 228 -26.27 -16.58 -12.27
C PRO A 228 -26.08 -17.23 -10.89
N ARG A 229 -26.12 -18.55 -10.87
CA ARG A 229 -25.74 -19.37 -9.72
C ARG A 229 -24.80 -20.44 -10.22
N THR A 230 -23.56 -20.06 -10.46
CA THR A 230 -22.50 -21.05 -10.56
C THR A 230 -22.34 -21.67 -9.18
N VAL A 231 -22.41 -23.00 -9.11
CA VAL A 231 -22.34 -23.77 -7.84
C VAL A 231 -20.99 -24.43 -7.61
N LEU A 232 -20.02 -24.15 -8.50
CA LEU A 232 -18.69 -24.75 -8.49
C LEU A 232 -17.62 -23.64 -8.55
N PRO A 233 -16.51 -23.79 -7.80
CA PRO A 233 -15.38 -22.86 -7.91
C PRO A 233 -14.79 -22.87 -9.33
N GLY A 234 -14.37 -21.70 -9.80
CA GLY A 234 -13.59 -21.53 -11.03
C GLY A 234 -12.10 -21.32 -10.72
N LEU A 235 -11.27 -21.11 -11.75
CA LEU A 235 -9.82 -20.87 -11.57
C LEU A 235 -9.55 -19.59 -10.76
N ARG A 236 -10.40 -18.57 -10.93
CA ARG A 236 -10.26 -17.26 -10.25
C ARG A 236 -10.95 -17.20 -8.87
N VAL A 237 -11.23 -18.33 -8.22
CA VAL A 237 -11.83 -18.34 -6.87
C VAL A 237 -10.90 -17.65 -5.86
N GLY A 238 -11.43 -16.75 -5.05
CA GLY A 238 -10.64 -15.97 -4.08
C GLY A 238 -9.68 -14.95 -4.69
N ARG A 239 -9.63 -14.83 -6.02
CA ARG A 239 -8.80 -13.91 -6.80
C ARG A 239 -9.67 -12.88 -7.52
N TRP A 240 -9.09 -11.73 -7.86
CA TRP A 240 -9.81 -10.71 -8.63
C TRP A 240 -10.05 -11.22 -10.05
N ASN A 241 -11.23 -10.92 -10.61
CA ASN A 241 -11.54 -11.27 -11.99
C ASN A 241 -11.08 -10.15 -12.95
N GLY A 242 -9.76 -9.97 -13.03
CA GLY A 242 -9.12 -8.99 -13.92
C GLY A 242 -9.45 -9.23 -15.38
N GLU A 243 -9.30 -8.23 -16.24
CA GLU A 243 -9.59 -8.42 -17.67
C GLU A 243 -8.58 -9.38 -18.32
N TYR A 244 -7.29 -9.12 -18.10
CA TYR A 244 -6.17 -9.84 -18.73
C TYR A 244 -5.65 -10.98 -17.87
N LYS A 245 -5.74 -10.88 -16.54
CA LYS A 245 -5.18 -11.88 -15.63
C LYS A 245 -6.03 -12.16 -14.39
N ALA A 246 -5.71 -13.22 -13.66
CA ALA A 246 -6.30 -13.56 -12.35
C ALA A 246 -5.85 -12.63 -11.20
N ALA A 247 -5.56 -11.37 -11.52
CA ALA A 247 -5.10 -10.29 -10.66
C ALA A 247 -5.56 -8.95 -11.27
N PRO A 248 -5.61 -7.84 -10.50
CA PRO A 248 -5.82 -6.53 -11.09
C PRO A 248 -4.65 -6.13 -12.01
N ILE A 249 -4.95 -5.45 -13.11
CA ILE A 249 -4.03 -4.71 -13.99
C ILE A 249 -3.90 -3.22 -13.62
N ALA A 250 -4.87 -2.68 -12.87
CA ALA A 250 -4.84 -1.33 -12.33
C ALA A 250 -4.98 -1.33 -10.80
N ASP A 251 -4.45 -0.32 -10.14
CA ASP A 251 -4.48 -0.24 -8.67
C ASP A 251 -5.90 -0.21 -8.10
N GLN A 252 -6.89 0.22 -8.87
CA GLN A 252 -8.31 0.11 -8.54
C GLN A 252 -9.12 -0.24 -9.79
N GLU A 253 -9.96 -1.27 -9.69
CA GLU A 253 -10.79 -1.74 -10.79
C GLU A 253 -12.19 -2.08 -10.33
N THR A 254 -13.18 -1.91 -11.20
CA THR A 254 -14.53 -2.45 -10.98
C THR A 254 -14.95 -3.38 -12.09
N LEU A 255 -15.82 -4.33 -11.74
CA LEU A 255 -16.42 -5.25 -12.70
C LEU A 255 -17.92 -5.37 -12.43
N TYR A 256 -18.73 -5.15 -13.45
CA TYR A 256 -20.15 -5.49 -13.44
C TYR A 256 -20.64 -5.85 -14.84
N ARG A 257 -21.80 -6.52 -14.90
CA ARG A 257 -22.51 -6.77 -16.16
C ARG A 257 -23.95 -6.27 -16.06
N MET A 258 -24.47 -5.82 -17.19
CA MET A 258 -25.84 -5.32 -17.33
C MET A 258 -26.39 -5.67 -18.71
N ASP A 259 -27.71 -5.65 -18.89
CA ASP A 259 -28.35 -5.84 -20.19
C ASP A 259 -29.65 -5.04 -20.30
N ASP A 260 -30.31 -5.10 -21.46
CA ASP A 260 -31.57 -4.38 -21.70
C ASP A 260 -32.82 -5.28 -21.78
N HIS A 261 -32.76 -6.45 -21.15
CA HIS A 261 -33.82 -7.46 -21.31
C HIS A 261 -35.18 -7.08 -20.72
N GLU A 262 -35.22 -6.17 -19.74
CA GLU A 262 -36.45 -5.61 -19.17
C GLU A 262 -36.88 -4.32 -19.91
N ASN A 263 -36.08 -3.81 -20.85
CA ASN A 263 -36.37 -2.56 -21.54
C ASN A 263 -37.44 -2.74 -22.62
N ASP A 264 -38.70 -2.81 -22.20
CA ASP A 264 -39.84 -2.94 -23.11
C ASP A 264 -40.45 -1.61 -23.57
N ALA A 265 -39.76 -0.47 -23.36
CA ALA A 265 -40.26 0.88 -23.68
C ALA A 265 -40.87 0.99 -25.08
N TRP A 266 -40.26 0.33 -26.06
CA TRP A 266 -40.78 0.34 -27.42
C TRP A 266 -42.09 -0.44 -27.57
N ASN A 267 -42.17 -1.63 -26.97
CA ASN A 267 -43.33 -2.51 -27.02
C ASN A 267 -44.51 -1.96 -26.17
N ASP A 268 -44.21 -1.13 -25.17
CA ASP A 268 -45.18 -0.58 -24.23
C ASP A 268 -45.98 0.61 -24.79
N TYR A 269 -45.32 1.49 -25.55
CA TYR A 269 -45.89 2.78 -25.98
C TYR A 269 -46.24 2.85 -27.48
N ARG A 270 -45.88 1.85 -28.31
CA ARG A 270 -45.97 1.95 -29.78
C ARG A 270 -46.71 0.77 -30.44
N GLU A 271 -47.12 0.99 -31.70
CA GLU A 271 -47.87 -0.01 -32.49
C GLU A 271 -46.98 -1.11 -33.07
N GLY A 272 -45.70 -0.83 -33.31
CA GLY A 272 -44.71 -1.82 -33.80
C GLY A 272 -43.98 -2.48 -32.66
N MET A 273 -43.68 -3.78 -32.81
CA MET A 273 -43.10 -4.63 -31.76
C MET A 273 -41.73 -5.17 -32.18
N TYR A 274 -40.83 -5.37 -31.24
CA TYR A 274 -39.57 -6.09 -31.47
C TYR A 274 -39.34 -7.14 -30.39
N TRP A 275 -38.93 -8.33 -30.82
CA TRP A 275 -38.54 -9.45 -29.95
C TRP A 275 -37.17 -9.95 -30.43
N PRO A 276 -36.09 -9.79 -29.63
CA PRO A 276 -34.72 -10.11 -30.02
C PRO A 276 -34.42 -11.61 -30.09
N LEU A 277 -35.29 -12.47 -29.57
CA LEU A 277 -35.10 -13.93 -29.57
C LEU A 277 -36.13 -14.67 -30.43
N LYS A 278 -35.82 -15.92 -30.78
CA LYS A 278 -36.66 -16.88 -31.50
C LYS A 278 -36.99 -18.08 -30.63
N ASN A 279 -38.19 -18.60 -30.83
CA ASN A 279 -38.53 -19.95 -30.39
C ASN A 279 -37.78 -20.99 -31.23
N SER A 280 -37.69 -22.21 -30.73
CA SER A 280 -37.12 -23.37 -31.45
C SER A 280 -37.76 -23.67 -32.82
N ASP A 281 -38.96 -23.14 -33.10
CA ASP A 281 -39.66 -23.27 -34.39
C ASP A 281 -39.39 -22.10 -35.36
N GLY A 282 -38.53 -21.14 -34.99
CA GLY A 282 -38.14 -19.98 -35.78
C GLY A 282 -39.14 -18.82 -35.76
N THR A 283 -40.20 -18.90 -34.94
CA THR A 283 -41.10 -17.77 -34.66
C THR A 283 -40.48 -16.83 -33.61
N PRO A 284 -40.84 -15.53 -33.58
CA PRO A 284 -40.37 -14.64 -32.51
C PRO A 284 -40.77 -15.15 -31.12
N ASP A 285 -39.89 -15.02 -30.13
CA ASP A 285 -40.22 -15.30 -28.74
C ASP A 285 -41.01 -14.13 -28.14
N THR A 286 -42.34 -14.30 -28.07
CA THR A 286 -43.27 -13.28 -27.58
C THR A 286 -43.54 -13.37 -26.08
N ARG A 287 -42.74 -14.13 -25.32
CA ARG A 287 -42.89 -14.20 -23.87
C ARG A 287 -42.57 -12.84 -23.25
N ASP A 288 -43.26 -12.54 -22.17
CA ASP A 288 -42.97 -11.39 -21.32
C ASP A 288 -41.61 -11.61 -20.62
N TRP A 289 -40.90 -10.54 -20.30
CA TRP A 289 -39.60 -10.63 -19.62
C TRP A 289 -39.70 -11.42 -18.30
N LYS A 290 -40.82 -11.30 -17.57
CA LYS A 290 -41.06 -12.04 -16.31
C LYS A 290 -41.21 -13.56 -16.49
N ASP A 291 -41.52 -14.00 -17.72
CA ASP A 291 -41.72 -15.40 -18.10
C ASP A 291 -40.51 -15.93 -18.90
N GLY A 292 -39.36 -15.25 -18.81
CA GLY A 292 -38.11 -15.61 -19.46
C GLY A 292 -38.00 -15.19 -20.93
N GLY A 293 -38.84 -14.25 -21.37
CA GLY A 293 -38.62 -13.52 -22.63
C GLY A 293 -37.55 -12.44 -22.48
N VAL A 294 -37.18 -11.81 -23.60
CA VAL A 294 -36.21 -10.71 -23.63
C VAL A 294 -36.84 -9.54 -24.38
N ALA A 295 -36.78 -8.36 -23.79
CA ALA A 295 -37.15 -7.08 -24.41
C ALA A 295 -35.88 -6.29 -24.81
N GLY A 296 -36.03 -5.01 -25.13
CA GLY A 296 -34.91 -4.15 -25.53
C GLY A 296 -34.34 -4.51 -26.90
N SER A 297 -33.07 -4.18 -27.08
CA SER A 297 -32.29 -4.47 -28.28
C SER A 297 -31.74 -5.90 -28.30
N GLY A 298 -31.65 -6.57 -27.13
CA GLY A 298 -30.96 -7.84 -26.99
C GLY A 298 -29.45 -7.64 -26.83
N ILE A 299 -29.07 -6.62 -26.08
CA ILE A 299 -27.68 -6.21 -25.85
C ILE A 299 -27.29 -6.43 -24.40
N GLU A 300 -26.12 -7.00 -24.21
CA GLU A 300 -25.49 -7.17 -22.92
C GLU A 300 -24.18 -6.38 -22.89
N VAL A 301 -23.85 -5.82 -21.73
CA VAL A 301 -22.70 -4.96 -21.54
C VAL A 301 -21.92 -5.42 -20.31
N GLU A 302 -20.63 -5.64 -20.47
CA GLU A 302 -19.68 -5.72 -19.37
C GLU A 302 -19.04 -4.35 -19.18
N GLY A 303 -19.18 -3.79 -17.97
CA GLY A 303 -18.60 -2.51 -17.60
C GLY A 303 -17.41 -2.70 -16.68
N ARG A 304 -16.29 -2.10 -17.06
CA ARG A 304 -15.07 -2.00 -16.24
C ARG A 304 -14.66 -0.55 -16.10
N THR A 305 -13.97 -0.24 -15.01
CA THR A 305 -13.33 1.06 -14.84
C THR A 305 -12.00 0.88 -14.14
N TYR A 306 -10.99 1.62 -14.58
CA TYR A 306 -9.59 1.52 -14.15
C TYR A 306 -9.08 2.86 -13.61
N ALA A 307 -8.29 2.76 -12.54
CA ALA A 307 -7.52 3.87 -11.98
C ALA A 307 -6.17 3.36 -11.45
N TRP A 308 -5.12 4.12 -11.70
CA TRP A 308 -3.75 3.81 -11.26
C TRP A 308 -3.27 4.83 -10.23
N PHE A 309 -2.69 4.36 -9.14
CA PHE A 309 -1.99 5.15 -8.13
C PHE A 309 -0.59 5.53 -8.64
N HIS A 310 -0.54 6.17 -9.80
CA HIS A 310 0.72 6.66 -10.33
C HIS A 310 0.61 8.16 -10.58
N PRO A 311 1.63 8.98 -10.28
CA PRO A 311 1.53 10.44 -10.47
C PRO A 311 1.24 10.89 -11.91
N LEU A 312 1.49 10.05 -12.91
CA LEU A 312 1.09 10.32 -14.31
C LEU A 312 -0.40 10.04 -14.60
N ALA A 313 -1.08 9.27 -13.75
CA ALA A 313 -2.44 8.79 -13.94
C ALA A 313 -3.43 9.20 -12.83
N GLU A 314 -2.98 10.02 -11.87
CA GLU A 314 -3.79 10.55 -10.77
C GLU A 314 -4.88 11.55 -11.19
N ASP A 315 -4.90 11.95 -12.45
CA ASP A 315 -5.92 12.84 -13.03
C ASP A 315 -6.74 12.14 -14.12
N LEU A 316 -6.68 10.80 -14.19
CA LEU A 316 -7.28 9.98 -15.24
C LEU A 316 -8.26 8.96 -14.66
N LEU A 317 -9.37 8.70 -15.33
CA LEU A 317 -10.22 7.54 -15.02
C LEU A 317 -10.69 6.93 -16.33
N VAL A 318 -10.58 5.61 -16.50
CA VAL A 318 -10.88 4.96 -17.77
C VAL A 318 -12.02 4.00 -17.60
N SER A 319 -13.13 4.18 -18.32
CA SER A 319 -14.25 3.25 -18.32
C SER A 319 -14.32 2.50 -19.64
N VAL A 320 -14.30 1.17 -19.55
CA VAL A 320 -14.38 0.25 -20.69
C VAL A 320 -15.77 -0.40 -20.68
N TYR A 321 -16.41 -0.40 -21.84
CA TYR A 321 -17.68 -1.07 -22.07
C TYR A 321 -17.54 -2.10 -23.19
N ARG A 322 -17.55 -3.38 -22.83
CA ARG A 322 -17.66 -4.46 -23.81
C ARG A 322 -19.13 -4.73 -24.06
N VAL A 323 -19.53 -4.76 -25.33
CA VAL A 323 -20.92 -4.86 -25.78
C VAL A 323 -21.09 -6.14 -26.58
N ARG A 324 -22.05 -6.98 -26.18
CA ARG A 324 -22.39 -8.24 -26.87
C ARG A 324 -23.81 -8.20 -27.40
N ASN A 325 -23.99 -8.58 -28.67
CA ASN A 325 -25.31 -8.85 -29.23
C ASN A 325 -25.70 -10.31 -28.97
N TYR A 326 -26.55 -10.54 -27.97
CA TYR A 326 -27.06 -11.88 -27.68
C TYR A 326 -28.43 -12.14 -28.31
N SER A 327 -28.90 -11.25 -29.20
CA SER A 327 -30.10 -11.48 -29.98
C SER A 327 -29.87 -12.57 -31.05
N ASP A 328 -30.95 -13.20 -31.52
CA ASP A 328 -30.92 -14.18 -32.63
C ASP A 328 -30.78 -13.50 -34.01
N TYR A 329 -30.47 -12.21 -34.04
CA TYR A 329 -30.45 -11.36 -35.24
C TYR A 329 -29.18 -10.51 -35.30
N ILE A 330 -28.70 -10.25 -36.51
CA ILE A 330 -27.59 -9.33 -36.74
C ILE A 330 -28.09 -7.90 -36.59
N LEU A 331 -27.37 -7.08 -35.81
CA LEU A 331 -27.67 -5.66 -35.65
C LEU A 331 -26.81 -4.86 -36.65
N ASN A 332 -27.42 -4.43 -37.77
CA ASN A 332 -26.68 -3.80 -38.87
C ASN A 332 -26.22 -2.37 -38.59
N ARG A 333 -26.71 -1.73 -37.51
CA ARG A 333 -26.35 -0.36 -37.17
C ARG A 333 -26.48 -0.13 -35.67
N VAL A 334 -25.36 -0.18 -34.96
CA VAL A 334 -25.21 0.06 -33.53
C VAL A 334 -24.33 1.28 -33.32
N VAL A 335 -24.78 2.23 -32.50
CA VAL A 335 -24.03 3.42 -32.08
C VAL A 335 -23.84 3.35 -30.56
N THR A 336 -22.60 3.30 -30.11
CA THR A 336 -22.22 3.36 -28.69
C THR A 336 -21.79 4.79 -28.34
N GLY A 337 -22.10 5.25 -27.13
CA GLY A 337 -21.65 6.57 -26.70
C GLY A 337 -21.96 6.90 -25.25
N MET A 338 -21.43 8.05 -24.83
CA MET A 338 -21.63 8.62 -23.50
C MET A 338 -22.38 9.95 -23.62
N TRP A 339 -23.41 10.13 -22.81
CA TRP A 339 -24.05 11.43 -22.59
C TRP A 339 -23.56 12.02 -21.26
N ALA A 340 -23.20 13.30 -21.25
CA ALA A 340 -22.52 13.90 -20.10
C ALA A 340 -22.98 15.31 -19.75
N ASP A 341 -23.11 15.53 -18.45
CA ASP A 341 -23.33 16.81 -17.78
C ASP A 341 -22.24 17.01 -16.72
N ALA A 342 -21.13 17.64 -17.12
CA ALA A 342 -19.99 17.89 -16.23
C ALA A 342 -20.28 19.00 -15.21
N ASN A 343 -21.10 19.99 -15.58
CA ASN A 343 -21.57 21.08 -14.71
C ASN A 343 -20.45 21.79 -13.91
N ILE A 344 -19.29 21.99 -14.56
CA ILE A 344 -18.00 22.45 -14.00
C ILE A 344 -18.18 23.43 -12.84
N VAL A 345 -18.02 22.94 -11.60
CA VAL A 345 -18.07 23.67 -10.30
C VAL A 345 -19.31 24.53 -10.05
N GLN A 346 -20.32 24.48 -10.92
CA GLN A 346 -21.46 25.39 -10.88
C GLN A 346 -22.39 25.08 -9.69
N GLY A 347 -22.54 23.80 -9.36
CA GLY A 347 -23.29 23.33 -8.18
C GLY A 347 -22.77 23.89 -6.86
N ASP A 348 -21.48 24.22 -6.79
CA ASP A 348 -20.80 24.67 -5.55
C ASP A 348 -20.98 26.16 -5.29
N TYR A 349 -21.09 26.97 -6.34
CA TYR A 349 -21.05 28.45 -6.25
C TYR A 349 -22.29 29.18 -6.80
N ASN A 350 -23.30 28.46 -7.30
CA ASN A 350 -24.56 29.03 -7.82
C ASN A 350 -24.33 30.22 -8.77
N ALA A 351 -23.37 30.06 -9.68
CA ALA A 351 -22.89 31.09 -10.59
C ALA A 351 -23.60 31.02 -11.97
N ALA A 352 -23.43 32.08 -12.77
CA ALA A 352 -23.93 32.11 -14.15
C ALA A 352 -23.24 31.04 -15.02
N SER A 353 -23.98 30.44 -15.96
CA SER A 353 -23.50 29.34 -16.81
C SER A 353 -22.53 29.82 -17.90
N PHE A 354 -21.27 30.07 -17.53
CA PHE A 354 -20.21 30.40 -18.48
C PHE A 354 -19.31 29.20 -18.79
N ILE A 355 -19.91 28.02 -18.91
CA ILE A 355 -19.20 26.80 -19.28
C ILE A 355 -19.01 26.82 -20.81
N LYS A 356 -17.77 26.63 -21.25
CA LYS A 356 -17.43 26.50 -22.67
C LYS A 356 -16.92 25.10 -22.92
N ALA A 357 -17.11 24.63 -24.15
CA ALA A 357 -16.63 23.35 -24.61
C ALA A 357 -15.88 23.54 -25.92
N GLN A 358 -14.85 22.73 -26.14
CA GLN A 358 -14.16 22.65 -27.42
C GLN A 358 -13.79 21.20 -27.68
N TYR A 359 -14.10 20.75 -28.90
CA TYR A 359 -13.59 19.51 -29.44
C TYR A 359 -12.32 19.84 -30.23
N ASP A 360 -11.22 19.20 -29.86
CA ASP A 360 -9.97 19.23 -30.60
C ASP A 360 -9.80 17.90 -31.34
N TYR A 361 -9.34 17.99 -32.59
CA TYR A 361 -9.13 16.88 -33.53
C TYR A 361 -7.90 17.14 -34.44
N GLU A 362 -6.97 18.04 -34.08
CA GLU A 362 -5.93 18.57 -35.00
C GLU A 362 -4.94 17.55 -35.66
N GLY A 363 -5.19 16.25 -35.54
CA GLY A 363 -4.72 15.22 -36.48
C GLY A 363 -5.64 15.07 -37.70
N GLY A 364 -5.39 15.84 -38.76
CA GLY A 364 -6.16 15.75 -40.02
C GLY A 364 -6.20 14.32 -40.57
N GLY A 365 -7.40 13.73 -40.64
CA GLY A 365 -7.62 12.34 -41.05
C GLY A 365 -8.57 11.57 -40.14
N GLY A 366 -8.69 11.96 -38.87
CA GLY A 366 -9.39 11.17 -37.85
C GLY A 366 -8.42 10.33 -37.01
N ARG A 367 -7.18 10.80 -36.80
CA ARG A 367 -6.22 10.12 -35.92
C ARG A 367 -6.70 10.21 -34.47
N LEU A 368 -6.77 9.06 -33.80
CA LEU A 368 -7.27 8.90 -32.44
C LEU A 368 -6.40 9.57 -31.36
N ASP A 369 -5.13 9.83 -31.70
CA ASP A 369 -4.14 10.47 -30.83
C ASP A 369 -4.62 11.79 -30.20
N PHE A 370 -5.56 12.50 -30.86
CA PHE A 370 -6.04 13.82 -30.44
C PHE A 370 -7.56 13.99 -30.56
N ASP A 371 -8.36 12.97 -30.23
CA ASP A 371 -9.81 13.10 -30.08
C ASP A 371 -10.20 13.41 -28.62
N ILE A 372 -10.31 14.71 -28.31
CA ILE A 372 -10.61 15.18 -26.95
C ILE A 372 -11.66 16.31 -26.95
N LEU A 373 -12.69 16.15 -26.12
CA LEU A 373 -13.70 17.17 -25.86
C LEU A 373 -13.54 17.67 -24.43
N TYR A 374 -13.05 18.90 -24.27
CA TYR A 374 -12.84 19.52 -22.97
C TYR A 374 -13.81 20.66 -22.68
N GLN A 375 -14.18 20.78 -21.40
CA GLN A 375 -15.05 21.79 -20.84
C GLN A 375 -14.35 22.55 -19.71
N TRP A 376 -14.56 23.86 -19.66
CA TRP A 376 -14.00 24.73 -18.62
C TRP A 376 -14.95 25.89 -18.32
N HIS A 377 -14.77 26.49 -17.14
CA HIS A 377 -15.46 27.73 -16.79
C HIS A 377 -14.70 28.93 -17.40
N GLN A 378 -15.34 29.76 -18.22
CA GLN A 378 -14.69 30.85 -18.95
C GLN A 378 -14.15 31.98 -18.04
N PHE A 379 -14.82 32.22 -16.91
CA PHE A 379 -14.48 33.31 -15.98
C PHE A 379 -14.38 32.81 -14.53
N PRO A 380 -13.44 31.89 -14.23
CA PRO A 380 -13.36 31.25 -12.91
C PRO A 380 -13.12 32.28 -11.78
N GLU A 381 -12.47 33.40 -12.07
CA GLU A 381 -12.24 34.50 -11.13
C GLU A 381 -13.53 35.22 -10.68
N GLN A 382 -14.65 35.00 -11.37
CA GLN A 382 -15.96 35.54 -10.97
C GLN A 382 -16.68 34.64 -9.95
N LEU A 383 -16.19 33.41 -9.75
CA LEU A 383 -16.69 32.52 -8.72
C LEU A 383 -16.26 33.04 -7.35
N SER A 384 -17.13 32.92 -6.35
CA SER A 384 -16.83 33.36 -4.97
C SER A 384 -15.94 32.35 -4.24
N THR A 385 -14.84 31.95 -4.87
CA THR A 385 -13.88 30.95 -4.36
C THR A 385 -12.44 31.41 -4.55
N TYR A 386 -11.57 30.93 -3.66
CA TYR A 386 -10.12 31.05 -3.78
C TYR A 386 -9.47 29.76 -4.30
N LYS A 387 -10.26 28.67 -4.42
CA LYS A 387 -9.82 27.39 -4.97
C LYS A 387 -9.57 27.51 -6.46
N LYS A 388 -8.55 26.83 -6.96
CA LYS A 388 -8.28 26.76 -8.41
C LYS A 388 -9.36 25.93 -9.11
N VAL A 389 -9.84 26.42 -10.26
CA VAL A 389 -10.81 25.71 -11.11
C VAL A 389 -10.07 25.23 -12.35
N GLY A 390 -10.08 23.93 -12.60
CA GLY A 390 -9.42 23.31 -13.73
C GLY A 390 -10.35 23.04 -14.90
N THR A 391 -9.90 22.12 -15.75
CA THR A 391 -10.56 21.67 -16.97
C THR A 391 -10.92 20.19 -16.82
N PHE A 392 -12.11 19.82 -17.33
CA PHE A 392 -12.54 18.43 -17.43
C PHE A 392 -12.69 18.07 -18.90
N ALA A 393 -12.33 16.85 -19.29
CA ALA A 393 -12.45 16.38 -20.65
C ALA A 393 -12.86 14.91 -20.72
N PHE A 394 -13.53 14.55 -21.81
CA PHE A 394 -13.53 13.18 -22.28
C PHE A 394 -12.53 13.05 -23.42
N ALA A 395 -11.68 12.05 -23.31
CA ALA A 395 -10.79 11.63 -24.36
C ALA A 395 -11.23 10.26 -24.87
N PHE A 396 -11.26 10.14 -26.19
CA PHE A 396 -11.53 8.89 -26.87
C PHE A 396 -10.29 8.00 -26.85
N LEU A 397 -10.45 6.71 -26.58
CA LEU A 397 -9.35 5.73 -26.66
C LEU A 397 -9.67 4.60 -27.62
N GLU A 398 -10.91 4.11 -27.59
CA GLU A 398 -11.31 2.91 -28.33
C GLU A 398 -12.76 2.98 -28.79
N SER A 399 -13.03 2.58 -30.04
CA SER A 399 -14.39 2.37 -30.57
C SER A 399 -14.56 0.94 -31.06
N PRO A 400 -15.80 0.48 -31.25
CA PRO A 400 -16.05 -0.78 -31.91
C PRO A 400 -15.30 -0.89 -33.24
N GLY A 401 -14.67 -2.04 -33.52
CA GLY A 401 -13.88 -2.25 -34.74
C GLY A 401 -14.73 -2.39 -36.02
N ILE A 402 -14.12 -2.19 -37.19
CA ILE A 402 -14.73 -2.38 -38.52
C ILE A 402 -13.89 -3.33 -39.40
N ALA A 403 -13.75 -4.58 -38.97
CA ALA A 403 -13.01 -5.66 -39.63
C ALA A 403 -13.56 -6.17 -40.99
N TYR A 404 -14.24 -5.35 -41.79
CA TYR A 404 -14.99 -5.84 -42.97
C TYR A 404 -15.15 -4.86 -44.13
N ASN A 405 -14.45 -3.72 -44.14
CA ASN A 405 -14.69 -2.63 -45.07
C ASN A 405 -13.53 -2.25 -46.03
N GLN A 406 -12.40 -2.95 -45.92
CA GLN A 406 -11.16 -2.83 -46.70
C GLN A 406 -10.52 -1.46 -46.60
N LYS A 407 -10.59 -0.86 -45.41
CA LYS A 407 -9.94 0.40 -45.10
C LYS A 407 -9.33 0.31 -43.72
N ASP A 408 -8.24 1.03 -43.59
CA ASP A 408 -7.66 1.47 -42.34
C ASP A 408 -8.47 2.71 -41.90
N ASP A 409 -9.38 2.56 -40.93
CA ASP A 409 -10.30 3.63 -40.51
C ASP A 409 -9.70 4.58 -39.45
N ASP A 410 -8.66 4.17 -38.71
CA ASP A 410 -7.98 4.92 -37.65
C ASP A 410 -6.51 5.30 -37.93
N TYR A 411 -5.95 4.86 -39.06
CA TYR A 411 -4.64 5.21 -39.64
C TYR A 411 -3.43 4.69 -38.86
N ASP A 412 -3.51 3.46 -38.36
CA ASP A 412 -2.42 2.75 -37.69
C ASP A 412 -1.60 1.83 -38.63
N ASP A 413 -1.91 1.84 -39.93
CA ASP A 413 -1.35 0.99 -41.00
C ASP A 413 -1.85 -0.47 -41.00
N LEU A 414 -2.87 -0.79 -40.19
CA LEU A 414 -3.61 -2.04 -40.16
C LEU A 414 -4.94 -1.86 -40.97
N ILE A 415 -5.34 -2.85 -41.80
CA ILE A 415 -6.61 -2.88 -42.55
C ILE A 415 -7.52 -4.09 -42.19
N ASP A 416 -8.73 -3.81 -41.70
CA ASP A 416 -9.81 -4.77 -41.37
C ASP A 416 -9.45 -5.79 -40.24
N GLU A 417 -8.63 -5.41 -39.27
CA GLU A 417 -8.16 -6.26 -38.17
C GLU A 417 -9.22 -6.47 -37.09
N SER A 418 -9.12 -7.61 -36.39
CA SER A 418 -10.07 -8.05 -35.38
C SER A 418 -9.36 -8.78 -34.25
N MET A 419 -9.60 -8.34 -33.01
CA MET A 419 -9.19 -9.00 -31.75
C MET A 419 -9.85 -10.38 -31.49
N GLU A 420 -10.47 -11.00 -32.49
CA GLU A 420 -11.22 -12.26 -32.35
C GLU A 420 -11.02 -13.19 -33.56
N ASP A 421 -9.99 -12.97 -34.39
CA ASP A 421 -9.72 -13.80 -35.56
C ASP A 421 -8.62 -14.86 -35.35
N GLY A 422 -7.95 -14.84 -34.19
CA GLY A 422 -6.90 -15.78 -33.80
C GLY A 422 -5.57 -15.54 -34.53
N ILE A 423 -5.32 -14.31 -34.98
CA ILE A 423 -4.10 -13.87 -35.64
C ILE A 423 -3.49 -12.74 -34.82
N ASP A 424 -2.17 -12.68 -34.76
CA ASP A 424 -1.40 -11.55 -34.24
C ASP A 424 -1.01 -10.68 -35.44
N ASN A 425 -1.82 -9.64 -35.71
CA ASN A 425 -1.74 -8.86 -36.94
C ASN A 425 -0.55 -7.89 -36.96
N ASP A 426 -0.13 -7.36 -35.81
CA ASP A 426 0.97 -6.41 -35.70
C ASP A 426 2.33 -7.08 -35.38
N ASN A 427 2.32 -8.38 -35.03
CA ASN A 427 3.46 -9.24 -34.70
C ASN A 427 4.21 -8.81 -33.44
N ASP A 428 3.50 -8.32 -32.44
CA ASP A 428 4.07 -7.89 -31.17
C ASP A 428 4.05 -8.99 -30.08
N TRP A 429 3.31 -10.09 -30.27
CA TRP A 429 3.35 -11.26 -29.38
C TRP A 429 4.71 -11.95 -29.44
N VAL A 430 5.35 -12.11 -28.28
CA VAL A 430 6.66 -12.74 -28.17
C VAL A 430 6.61 -13.99 -27.29
N PRO A 431 6.96 -15.18 -27.82
CA PRO A 431 7.05 -16.39 -27.00
C PRO A 431 8.19 -16.27 -26.00
N PHE A 432 8.22 -17.17 -25.00
CA PHE A 432 9.34 -17.28 -24.07
C PHE A 432 10.70 -17.34 -24.81
N ALA A 433 11.73 -16.82 -24.16
CA ALA A 433 13.07 -16.77 -24.73
C ALA A 433 13.82 -18.10 -24.49
N ASP A 434 14.02 -18.87 -25.55
CA ASP A 434 14.83 -20.12 -25.55
C ASP A 434 16.33 -19.80 -25.69
N VAL A 435 16.90 -19.20 -24.64
CA VAL A 435 18.26 -18.64 -24.58
C VAL A 435 19.17 -19.37 -23.59
N GLY A 436 18.70 -20.46 -22.97
CA GLY A 436 19.43 -21.21 -21.95
C GLY A 436 19.47 -20.50 -20.59
N LEU A 437 19.98 -21.20 -19.57
CA LEU A 437 20.04 -20.68 -18.19
C LEU A 437 21.04 -19.52 -18.02
N ASP A 438 21.96 -19.30 -18.95
CA ASP A 438 22.85 -18.14 -18.93
C ASP A 438 22.26 -16.87 -19.57
N LYS A 439 21.03 -16.98 -20.12
CA LYS A 439 20.25 -15.94 -20.80
C LYS A 439 20.93 -15.38 -22.06
N LEU A 440 21.87 -16.12 -22.67
CA LEU A 440 22.57 -15.70 -23.89
C LEU A 440 22.18 -16.57 -25.09
N GLY A 441 21.49 -15.96 -26.05
CA GLY A 441 21.11 -16.61 -27.30
C GLY A 441 22.02 -16.30 -28.50
N PRO A 442 21.78 -16.97 -29.63
CA PRO A 442 22.44 -16.69 -30.90
C PRO A 442 22.23 -15.24 -31.40
N GLY A 443 23.15 -14.35 -31.03
CA GLY A 443 23.07 -12.92 -31.39
C GLY A 443 23.61 -11.99 -30.31
N ASP A 444 23.66 -12.47 -29.06
CA ASP A 444 24.03 -11.67 -27.91
C ASP A 444 25.55 -11.49 -27.78
N GLU A 445 25.95 -10.32 -27.25
CA GLU A 445 27.36 -10.00 -27.07
C GLU A 445 27.97 -10.87 -25.96
N GLY A 446 28.78 -11.86 -26.36
CA GLY A 446 29.39 -12.81 -25.43
C GLY A 446 28.95 -14.25 -25.65
N TYR A 447 27.95 -14.48 -26.51
CA TYR A 447 27.47 -15.80 -26.90
C TYR A 447 28.59 -16.66 -27.51
N LYS A 448 28.86 -17.83 -26.89
CA LYS A 448 29.95 -18.75 -27.30
C LYS A 448 29.46 -20.00 -28.05
N GLY A 449 28.15 -20.14 -28.22
CA GLY A 449 27.49 -21.31 -28.79
C GLY A 449 26.67 -22.08 -27.74
N PRO A 450 25.92 -23.11 -28.17
CA PRO A 450 24.97 -23.85 -27.34
C PRO A 450 25.55 -24.27 -25.99
N ASP A 451 24.82 -23.97 -24.92
CA ASP A 451 25.23 -24.34 -23.58
C ASP A 451 25.43 -25.86 -23.43
N ALA A 452 26.40 -26.21 -22.57
CA ALA A 452 26.82 -27.60 -22.39
C ALA A 452 25.79 -28.45 -21.62
N ASP A 453 24.85 -27.78 -20.93
CA ASP A 453 23.74 -28.39 -20.19
C ASP A 453 22.58 -28.80 -21.12
N GLY A 454 22.49 -28.22 -22.31
CA GLY A 454 21.47 -28.49 -23.33
C GLY A 454 20.14 -27.77 -23.10
N THR A 455 20.14 -26.69 -22.32
CA THR A 455 18.96 -25.85 -22.08
C THR A 455 18.65 -24.99 -23.31
N GLU A 456 19.68 -24.38 -23.89
CA GLU A 456 19.52 -23.51 -25.05
C GLU A 456 19.03 -24.20 -26.35
N GLY A 457 18.02 -23.60 -26.99
CA GLY A 457 17.50 -23.97 -28.31
C GLY A 457 16.74 -25.29 -28.32
N ASN A 458 16.21 -25.71 -27.16
CA ASN A 458 15.60 -27.02 -26.97
C ASN A 458 14.06 -27.01 -27.16
N GLY A 459 13.47 -25.82 -27.31
CA GLY A 459 12.04 -25.59 -27.46
C GLY A 459 11.23 -25.87 -26.19
N ARG A 460 11.81 -25.62 -25.02
CA ARG A 460 11.17 -25.75 -23.70
C ARG A 460 11.65 -24.60 -22.82
N TRP A 461 10.74 -24.05 -22.04
CA TRP A 461 11.10 -23.10 -21.02
C TRP A 461 11.90 -23.78 -19.90
N ASP A 462 13.11 -23.29 -19.67
CA ASP A 462 14.04 -23.81 -18.67
C ASP A 462 14.14 -22.89 -17.44
N THR A 463 14.26 -23.52 -16.26
CA THR A 463 14.40 -22.84 -14.97
C THR A 463 15.29 -23.64 -14.01
N GLU A 464 16.10 -22.92 -13.22
CA GLU A 464 16.84 -23.50 -12.10
C GLU A 464 15.94 -23.82 -10.90
N ASP A 465 14.78 -23.18 -10.78
CA ASP A 465 13.79 -23.45 -9.74
C ASP A 465 13.06 -24.78 -9.98
N THR A 466 13.75 -25.90 -9.80
CA THR A 466 13.22 -27.23 -10.13
C THR A 466 12.00 -27.61 -9.29
N ASN A 467 11.79 -26.93 -8.17
CA ASN A 467 10.68 -27.18 -7.26
C ASN A 467 9.66 -26.03 -7.19
N LEU A 468 9.87 -24.97 -7.98
CA LEU A 468 8.95 -23.85 -8.19
C LEU A 468 8.60 -23.13 -6.88
N ASN A 469 9.57 -22.99 -5.97
CA ASN A 469 9.37 -22.29 -4.70
C ASN A 469 9.85 -20.83 -4.71
N GLY A 470 10.35 -20.35 -5.85
CA GLY A 470 10.87 -19.01 -6.05
C GLY A 470 12.21 -18.76 -5.38
N ALA A 471 12.91 -19.79 -4.92
CA ALA A 471 14.20 -19.68 -4.23
C ALA A 471 15.23 -20.62 -4.85
N LEU A 472 16.48 -20.15 -4.95
CA LEU A 472 17.60 -20.98 -5.39
C LEU A 472 17.99 -22.00 -4.30
N ASP A 473 17.56 -23.25 -4.44
CA ASP A 473 17.90 -24.31 -3.51
C ASP A 473 19.26 -24.95 -3.78
N LYS A 474 19.76 -25.65 -2.76
CA LYS A 474 21.06 -26.32 -2.85
C LYS A 474 21.05 -27.41 -3.92
N GLY A 475 21.78 -27.13 -5.01
CA GLY A 475 21.94 -28.04 -6.15
C GLY A 475 21.12 -27.64 -7.38
N GLU A 476 20.37 -26.54 -7.29
CA GLU A 476 19.65 -25.92 -8.40
C GLU A 476 20.53 -24.97 -9.22
N ASP A 477 21.52 -24.32 -8.59
CA ASP A 477 22.52 -23.44 -9.23
C ASP A 477 23.43 -24.23 -10.18
N GLN A 478 22.98 -24.43 -11.43
CA GLN A 478 23.65 -25.24 -12.44
C GLN A 478 24.89 -24.52 -12.98
N ASN A 479 24.78 -23.21 -13.16
CA ASN A 479 25.84 -22.37 -13.73
C ASN A 479 26.80 -21.77 -12.68
N GLN A 480 26.53 -21.96 -11.38
CA GLN A 480 27.34 -21.53 -10.22
C GLN A 480 27.44 -20.02 -10.04
N ASN A 481 26.43 -19.27 -10.46
CA ASN A 481 26.39 -17.81 -10.32
C ASN A 481 25.70 -17.35 -9.02
N ASN A 482 25.10 -18.27 -8.25
CA ASN A 482 24.28 -18.03 -7.05
C ASN A 482 23.09 -17.09 -7.29
N LYS A 483 22.49 -17.11 -8.47
CA LYS A 483 21.23 -16.45 -8.83
C LYS A 483 20.23 -17.53 -9.26
N LEU A 484 18.94 -17.27 -9.04
CA LEU A 484 17.90 -18.12 -9.60
C LEU A 484 17.71 -17.73 -11.06
N ASP A 485 18.20 -18.57 -11.98
CA ASP A 485 18.04 -18.29 -13.41
C ASP A 485 16.81 -18.99 -13.98
N MET A 486 16.00 -18.23 -14.69
CA MET A 486 14.83 -18.71 -15.44
C MET A 486 14.85 -18.03 -16.80
N GLU A 487 14.44 -18.74 -17.84
CA GLU A 487 14.23 -18.11 -19.14
C GLU A 487 13.10 -17.06 -19.07
N PRO A 488 13.24 -15.90 -19.73
CA PRO A 488 12.16 -14.92 -19.80
C PRO A 488 10.88 -15.51 -20.40
N ILE A 489 9.78 -15.49 -19.65
CA ILE A 489 8.48 -16.03 -20.10
C ILE A 489 7.80 -15.16 -21.17
N ARG A 490 8.02 -13.83 -21.11
CA ARG A 490 7.44 -12.83 -22.03
C ARG A 490 5.91 -12.89 -22.07
N ASP A 491 5.32 -13.10 -23.25
CA ASP A 491 3.86 -13.08 -23.43
C ASP A 491 3.22 -14.48 -23.26
N ASP A 492 4.04 -15.54 -23.14
CA ASP A 492 3.60 -16.94 -23.02
C ASP A 492 3.19 -17.30 -21.58
N ARG A 493 2.22 -16.55 -21.04
CA ARG A 493 1.79 -16.60 -19.63
C ARG A 493 0.59 -17.52 -19.39
N GLY A 494 0.06 -18.16 -20.42
CA GLY A 494 -1.13 -18.99 -20.31
C GLY A 494 -2.45 -18.22 -20.16
N THR A 495 -3.54 -18.99 -20.04
CA THR A 495 -4.93 -18.51 -20.02
C THR A 495 -5.29 -17.68 -18.79
N ASP A 496 -4.63 -17.90 -17.64
CA ASP A 496 -4.86 -17.11 -16.44
C ASP A 496 -4.08 -15.78 -16.40
N GLY A 497 -3.18 -15.58 -17.38
CA GLY A 497 -2.41 -14.35 -17.62
C GLY A 497 -1.33 -14.06 -16.56
N ILE A 498 -0.94 -15.05 -15.74
CA ILE A 498 0.08 -14.90 -14.70
C ILE A 498 1.22 -15.88 -14.97
N GLY A 499 2.44 -15.35 -15.18
CA GLY A 499 3.65 -16.15 -15.37
C GLY A 499 4.40 -16.48 -14.07
N PRO A 500 5.43 -17.36 -14.12
CA PRO A 500 6.23 -17.80 -12.96
C PRO A 500 7.14 -16.70 -12.38
N ASP A 501 7.36 -15.64 -13.15
CA ASP A 501 8.09 -14.43 -12.77
C ASP A 501 7.21 -13.41 -12.02
N GLU A 502 5.88 -13.60 -11.98
CA GLU A 502 4.93 -12.68 -11.35
C GLU A 502 4.49 -13.08 -9.93
N ASN A 503 4.16 -12.07 -9.12
CA ASN A 503 3.57 -12.29 -7.79
C ASN A 503 2.18 -12.90 -7.92
N GLY A 504 1.91 -13.98 -7.17
CA GLY A 504 0.59 -14.63 -7.14
C GLY A 504 0.43 -15.80 -8.11
N TRP A 505 1.50 -16.20 -8.78
CA TRP A 505 1.56 -17.45 -9.53
C TRP A 505 1.39 -18.66 -8.62
N LEU A 506 0.43 -19.55 -8.93
CA LEU A 506 0.11 -20.74 -8.14
C LEU A 506 0.68 -22.04 -8.74
N GLY A 507 1.47 -21.91 -9.80
CA GLY A 507 1.94 -22.99 -10.64
C GLY A 507 1.19 -23.07 -11.98
N PRO A 508 1.61 -23.99 -12.86
CA PRO A 508 1.17 -23.99 -14.24
C PRO A 508 -0.33 -24.16 -14.45
N ASP A 509 -0.81 -23.49 -15.49
CA ASP A 509 -2.21 -23.53 -15.88
C ASP A 509 -2.72 -24.97 -16.12
N PRO A 510 -3.90 -25.38 -15.57
CA PRO A 510 -4.37 -26.77 -15.68
C PRO A 510 -4.62 -27.27 -17.11
N ASN A 511 -4.79 -26.36 -18.07
CA ASN A 511 -4.96 -26.66 -19.49
C ASN A 511 -3.61 -26.80 -20.24
N GLY A 512 -2.48 -26.44 -19.61
CA GLY A 512 -1.13 -26.55 -20.16
C GLY A 512 -0.79 -25.50 -21.22
N THR A 513 -1.37 -24.31 -21.11
CA THR A 513 -1.15 -23.19 -22.04
C THR A 513 0.14 -22.43 -21.75
N GLU A 514 0.50 -22.26 -20.48
CA GLU A 514 1.70 -21.53 -20.09
C GLU A 514 3.03 -22.16 -20.56
N ALA A 515 3.95 -21.31 -21.03
CA ALA A 515 5.32 -21.64 -21.45
C ALA A 515 5.39 -22.67 -22.60
N ASN A 516 4.43 -22.67 -23.52
CA ASN A 516 4.30 -23.70 -24.55
C ASN A 516 4.77 -23.25 -25.96
N GLY A 517 5.08 -21.97 -26.13
CA GLY A 517 5.53 -21.32 -27.35
C GLY A 517 4.44 -21.12 -28.41
N ILE A 518 3.16 -21.13 -28.02
CA ILE A 518 1.98 -21.02 -28.88
C ILE A 518 1.09 -19.92 -28.31
N MET A 519 0.58 -19.06 -29.18
CA MET A 519 -0.43 -18.05 -28.81
C MET A 519 -1.70 -18.73 -28.29
N ASP A 520 -2.01 -18.52 -27.02
CA ASP A 520 -3.21 -19.04 -26.35
C ASP A 520 -4.13 -17.89 -25.88
N LEU A 521 -5.44 -18.12 -25.94
CA LEU A 521 -6.43 -17.11 -25.52
C LEU A 521 -6.24 -16.73 -24.04
N GLY A 522 -6.06 -15.43 -23.77
CA GLY A 522 -5.87 -14.87 -22.43
C GLY A 522 -4.44 -14.43 -22.13
N GLU A 523 -3.48 -14.75 -23.01
CA GLU A 523 -2.10 -14.27 -22.93
C GLU A 523 -1.98 -12.79 -23.29
N PRO A 524 -1.01 -12.03 -22.75
CA PRO A 524 -0.73 -10.66 -23.20
C PRO A 524 -0.53 -10.55 -24.73
N ASN A 525 -0.89 -9.41 -25.32
CA ASN A 525 -0.63 -9.11 -26.74
C ASN A 525 -1.17 -10.20 -27.69
N PHE A 526 -2.35 -10.79 -27.42
CA PHE A 526 -3.00 -11.71 -28.35
C PHE A 526 -4.54 -11.70 -28.31
N ASP A 527 -5.20 -11.50 -29.45
CA ASP A 527 -6.67 -11.49 -29.57
C ASP A 527 -7.29 -10.48 -28.57
N LEU A 528 -8.15 -10.94 -27.64
CA LEU A 528 -8.96 -10.10 -26.75
C LEU A 528 -8.15 -9.30 -25.72
N THR A 529 -6.88 -9.64 -25.55
CA THR A 529 -5.94 -8.98 -24.65
C THR A 529 -5.03 -7.99 -25.38
N ASP A 530 -5.12 -7.93 -26.70
CA ASP A 530 -4.37 -7.00 -27.56
C ASP A 530 -5.28 -5.92 -28.13
N ILE A 531 -5.43 -4.82 -27.41
CA ILE A 531 -6.48 -3.84 -27.68
C ILE A 531 -6.12 -2.84 -28.77
N ASP A 532 -4.84 -2.69 -29.11
CA ASP A 532 -4.39 -1.82 -30.19
C ASP A 532 -4.34 -2.51 -31.56
N GLU A 533 -4.79 -3.77 -31.66
CA GLU A 533 -4.91 -4.50 -32.93
C GLU A 533 -6.18 -4.16 -33.72
N ALA A 534 -7.26 -3.67 -33.08
CA ALA A 534 -8.56 -3.52 -33.74
C ALA A 534 -8.64 -2.30 -34.68
N ASP A 535 -9.06 -2.48 -35.94
CA ASP A 535 -9.36 -1.37 -36.87
C ASP A 535 -10.55 -0.54 -36.37
N GLN A 536 -10.29 0.59 -35.71
CA GLN A 536 -11.31 1.32 -34.97
C GLN A 536 -12.22 2.17 -35.86
N ALA A 537 -13.53 2.11 -35.61
CA ALA A 537 -14.52 2.92 -36.33
C ALA A 537 -14.36 4.46 -36.18
N GLY A 538 -13.74 4.89 -35.09
CA GLY A 538 -13.51 6.27 -34.70
C GLY A 538 -14.75 7.01 -34.18
N LEU A 539 -14.53 8.24 -33.71
CA LEU A 539 -15.57 9.08 -33.12
C LEU A 539 -16.30 9.92 -34.19
N LYS A 540 -17.64 9.93 -34.20
CA LYS A 540 -18.45 10.60 -35.24
C LYS A 540 -19.76 11.26 -34.78
N HIS A 541 -20.14 11.10 -33.52
CA HIS A 541 -21.35 11.68 -32.94
C HIS A 541 -21.00 12.61 -31.78
N ILE A 542 -20.56 13.83 -32.09
CA ILE A 542 -20.16 14.83 -31.10
C ILE A 542 -21.12 16.01 -31.16
N TYR A 543 -21.91 16.19 -30.11
CA TYR A 543 -22.85 17.29 -30.03
C TYR A 543 -22.78 17.95 -28.67
N VAL A 544 -22.60 19.26 -28.64
CA VAL A 544 -22.70 20.10 -27.42
C VAL A 544 -23.95 20.95 -27.53
N TYR A 545 -24.80 20.93 -26.51
CA TYR A 545 -26.08 21.65 -26.53
C TYR A 545 -26.52 22.07 -25.13
N GLU A 546 -27.47 23.01 -25.05
CA GLU A 546 -28.01 23.51 -23.78
C GLU A 546 -28.73 22.40 -23.00
N SER A 547 -28.44 22.27 -21.71
CA SER A 547 -29.01 21.23 -20.84
C SER A 547 -30.54 21.27 -20.85
N ARG A 548 -31.17 22.45 -20.90
CA ARG A 548 -32.64 22.58 -20.83
C ARG A 548 -33.38 22.31 -22.15
N LYS A 549 -32.70 21.82 -23.18
CA LYS A 549 -33.30 21.58 -24.50
C LYS A 549 -34.29 20.40 -24.42
N ASP A 550 -35.55 20.65 -24.78
CA ASP A 550 -36.60 19.62 -24.82
C ASP A 550 -36.38 18.67 -26.02
N LEU A 551 -35.98 17.43 -25.74
CA LEU A 551 -35.79 16.37 -26.74
C LEU A 551 -37.03 15.49 -26.94
N LYS A 552 -38.10 15.70 -26.15
CA LYS A 552 -39.39 14.97 -26.15
C LYS A 552 -39.36 13.48 -25.76
N ASP A 553 -38.50 12.67 -26.36
CA ASP A 553 -38.38 11.21 -26.16
C ASP A 553 -37.07 10.66 -26.79
N ASP A 554 -36.79 9.37 -26.61
CA ASP A 554 -35.60 8.71 -27.16
C ASP A 554 -35.55 8.75 -28.70
N ARG A 555 -36.71 8.82 -29.34
CA ARG A 555 -36.81 9.07 -30.78
C ARG A 555 -36.28 10.45 -31.15
N GLY A 556 -36.61 11.47 -30.36
CA GLY A 556 -36.07 12.82 -30.56
C GLY A 556 -34.55 12.88 -30.37
N PHE A 557 -34.02 12.17 -29.37
CA PHE A 557 -32.57 12.01 -29.19
C PHE A 557 -31.93 11.36 -30.43
N TRP A 558 -32.49 10.25 -30.89
CA TRP A 558 -32.03 9.57 -32.10
C TRP A 558 -32.04 10.47 -33.33
N GLU A 559 -33.19 11.08 -33.63
CA GLU A 559 -33.40 11.89 -34.84
C GLU A 559 -32.45 13.09 -34.91
N LEU A 560 -32.03 13.63 -33.77
CA LEU A 560 -31.15 14.78 -33.69
C LEU A 560 -29.67 14.41 -33.66
N TYR A 561 -29.30 13.35 -32.93
CA TYR A 561 -27.90 13.10 -32.56
C TYR A 561 -27.35 11.76 -33.08
N LEU A 562 -28.17 10.74 -33.29
CA LEU A 562 -27.71 9.41 -33.74
C LEU A 562 -28.02 9.10 -35.22
N GLU A 563 -28.98 9.80 -35.83
CA GLU A 563 -29.39 9.54 -37.22
C GLU A 563 -28.28 9.88 -38.23
N ARG A 564 -27.48 10.91 -37.94
CA ARG A 564 -26.37 11.37 -38.78
C ARG A 564 -25.10 11.52 -37.96
N GLU A 565 -23.98 11.24 -38.59
CA GLU A 565 -22.65 11.61 -38.10
C GLU A 565 -22.48 13.13 -38.25
N ALA A 566 -22.09 13.81 -37.18
CA ALA A 566 -21.78 15.24 -37.18
C ALA A 566 -20.99 15.65 -35.93
N GLU A 567 -20.31 16.80 -36.08
CA GLU A 567 -19.59 17.52 -35.04
C GLU A 567 -20.25 18.89 -34.89
N ASP A 568 -21.21 19.00 -33.98
CA ASP A 568 -21.99 20.23 -33.76
C ASP A 568 -21.78 20.75 -32.34
N VAL A 569 -20.80 21.65 -32.16
CA VAL A 569 -20.54 22.34 -30.89
C VAL A 569 -21.33 23.65 -30.86
N VAL A 570 -22.41 23.72 -30.07
CA VAL A 570 -23.20 24.94 -29.91
C VAL A 570 -22.62 25.78 -28.78
N GLU A 571 -22.18 27.00 -29.11
CA GLU A 571 -21.85 28.00 -28.10
C GLU A 571 -23.14 28.50 -27.41
N SER A 572 -23.17 28.40 -26.09
CA SER A 572 -24.22 29.00 -25.25
C SER A 572 -23.60 29.70 -24.04
N ASP A 573 -24.40 30.58 -23.43
CA ASP A 573 -24.17 31.18 -22.11
C ASP A 573 -25.14 30.59 -21.06
N GLU A 574 -25.86 29.52 -21.43
CA GLU A 574 -26.57 28.62 -20.51
C GLU A 574 -25.72 27.39 -20.18
N ASP A 575 -26.22 26.56 -19.27
CA ASP A 575 -25.59 25.30 -18.91
C ASP A 575 -25.61 24.33 -20.11
N ILE A 576 -24.50 23.61 -20.32
CA ILE A 576 -24.27 22.80 -21.51
C ILE A 576 -24.00 21.34 -21.15
N VAL A 577 -24.59 20.45 -21.94
CA VAL A 577 -24.38 19.01 -21.92
C VAL A 577 -23.85 18.58 -23.27
N PHE A 578 -23.30 17.38 -23.34
CA PHE A 578 -22.80 16.86 -24.60
C PHE A 578 -22.99 15.36 -24.73
N THR A 579 -22.90 14.90 -25.98
CA THR A 579 -22.85 13.49 -26.34
C THR A 579 -21.55 13.23 -27.08
N PHE A 580 -20.96 12.08 -26.80
CA PHE A 580 -19.69 11.63 -27.34
C PHE A 580 -19.86 10.16 -27.78
N GLY A 581 -20.08 9.94 -29.07
CA GLY A 581 -20.43 8.62 -29.61
C GLY A 581 -19.60 8.19 -30.83
N ALA A 582 -19.32 6.89 -30.88
CA ALA A 582 -18.59 6.23 -31.96
C ALA A 582 -19.42 6.18 -33.25
N ARG A 583 -18.74 6.00 -34.39
CA ARG A 583 -19.40 5.71 -35.67
C ARG A 583 -20.28 4.45 -35.54
N ALA A 584 -21.35 4.40 -36.34
CA ALA A 584 -22.23 3.24 -36.32
C ALA A 584 -21.59 2.00 -36.95
N VAL A 585 -21.61 0.87 -36.25
CA VAL A 585 -21.05 -0.42 -36.70
C VAL A 585 -22.12 -1.50 -36.84
N LYS A 586 -21.82 -2.56 -37.59
CA LYS A 586 -22.54 -3.84 -37.56
C LYS A 586 -22.04 -4.67 -36.38
N LEU A 587 -22.94 -5.37 -35.70
CA LEU A 587 -22.61 -6.29 -34.61
C LEU A 587 -23.27 -7.65 -34.87
N ASP A 588 -22.47 -8.71 -35.09
CA ASP A 588 -22.98 -10.07 -35.34
C ASP A 588 -23.46 -10.73 -34.03
N THR A 589 -24.10 -11.88 -34.16
CA THR A 589 -24.64 -12.61 -33.01
C THR A 589 -23.51 -13.22 -32.19
N MET A 590 -23.54 -12.99 -30.88
CA MET A 590 -22.59 -13.46 -29.86
C MET A 590 -21.16 -12.88 -29.95
N GLU A 591 -20.94 -11.88 -30.81
CA GLU A 591 -19.68 -11.14 -30.95
C GLU A 591 -19.57 -10.04 -29.88
N TRP A 592 -18.37 -9.81 -29.33
CA TRP A 592 -18.09 -8.68 -28.45
C TRP A 592 -17.46 -7.52 -29.24
N ALA A 593 -17.90 -6.30 -28.93
CA ALA A 593 -17.25 -5.08 -29.40
C ALA A 593 -16.90 -4.19 -28.21
N ARG A 594 -15.78 -3.47 -28.29
CA ARG A 594 -15.26 -2.64 -27.20
C ARG A 594 -15.55 -1.16 -27.44
N PHE A 595 -15.76 -0.42 -26.36
CA PHE A 595 -15.86 1.04 -26.37
C PHE A 595 -15.22 1.56 -25.09
N THR A 596 -14.15 2.35 -25.25
CA THR A 596 -13.41 2.88 -24.10
C THR A 596 -13.41 4.40 -24.12
N ILE A 597 -13.70 4.95 -22.94
CA ILE A 597 -13.70 6.39 -22.70
C ILE A 597 -12.80 6.73 -21.52
N ALA A 598 -11.93 7.73 -21.69
CA ALA A 598 -11.13 8.29 -20.62
C ALA A 598 -11.71 9.62 -20.15
N LEU A 599 -11.93 9.73 -18.85
CA LEU A 599 -12.16 11.00 -18.16
C LEU A 599 -10.80 11.58 -17.81
N VAL A 600 -10.55 12.78 -18.29
CA VAL A 600 -9.26 13.47 -18.15
C VAL A 600 -9.49 14.78 -17.43
N MET A 601 -8.81 14.96 -16.31
CA MET A 601 -8.79 16.23 -15.59
C MET A 601 -7.43 16.90 -15.80
N GLY A 602 -7.42 18.22 -15.69
CA GLY A 602 -6.20 19.00 -15.82
C GLY A 602 -6.34 20.36 -15.15
N GLU A 603 -5.23 20.87 -14.64
CA GLU A 603 -5.17 22.17 -13.99
C GLU A 603 -5.47 23.34 -14.95
N ASP A 604 -5.19 23.10 -16.23
CA ASP A 604 -5.59 23.90 -17.38
C ASP A 604 -5.73 22.99 -18.62
N GLN A 605 -6.01 23.58 -19.78
CA GLN A 605 -6.18 22.84 -21.03
C GLN A 605 -4.88 22.16 -21.50
N ASP A 606 -3.73 22.82 -21.32
CA ASP A 606 -2.45 22.24 -21.74
C ASP A 606 -2.10 21.02 -20.88
N ASP A 607 -2.50 21.04 -19.60
CA ASP A 607 -2.38 19.91 -18.68
C ASP A 607 -3.28 18.74 -19.06
N ALA A 608 -4.54 19.01 -19.40
CA ALA A 608 -5.45 17.97 -19.89
C ALA A 608 -4.92 17.29 -21.17
N ILE A 609 -4.29 18.04 -22.08
CA ILE A 609 -3.66 17.49 -23.30
C ILE A 609 -2.47 16.59 -22.93
N ARG A 610 -1.62 17.00 -21.98
CA ARG A 610 -0.51 16.15 -21.49
C ARG A 610 -1.04 14.86 -20.84
N ASN A 611 -2.09 14.97 -20.04
CA ASN A 611 -2.73 13.83 -19.37
C ASN A 611 -3.36 12.86 -20.39
N LYS A 612 -4.00 13.36 -21.46
CA LYS A 612 -4.43 12.51 -22.60
C LYS A 612 -3.23 11.84 -23.27
N ALA A 613 -2.15 12.54 -23.57
CA ALA A 613 -0.97 11.92 -24.18
C ALA A 613 -0.38 10.79 -23.32
N THR A 614 -0.38 10.95 -21.98
CA THR A 614 -0.07 9.85 -21.06
C THR A 614 -1.06 8.71 -21.21
N MET A 615 -2.36 9.00 -21.18
CA MET A 615 -3.39 7.97 -21.29
C MET A 615 -3.30 7.17 -22.60
N GLN A 616 -2.97 7.82 -23.72
CA GLN A 616 -2.78 7.12 -24.99
C GLN A 616 -1.62 6.11 -24.91
N ARG A 617 -0.54 6.43 -24.19
CA ARG A 617 0.58 5.49 -24.00
C ARG A 617 0.19 4.31 -23.12
N ILE A 618 -0.67 4.54 -22.13
CA ILE A 618 -1.19 3.46 -21.27
C ILE A 618 -2.10 2.55 -22.11
N TYR A 619 -2.93 3.14 -22.98
CA TYR A 619 -3.77 2.38 -23.91
C TYR A 619 -2.95 1.51 -24.88
N ASN A 620 -2.00 2.10 -25.61
CA ASN A 620 -1.09 1.41 -26.54
C ASN A 620 -0.10 0.45 -25.86
N ALA A 621 -0.22 0.25 -24.55
CA ALA A 621 0.55 -0.73 -23.80
C ALA A 621 -0.41 -1.78 -23.20
N ASN A 622 -1.58 -2.00 -23.79
CA ASN A 622 -2.60 -2.93 -23.30
C ASN A 622 -3.02 -2.68 -21.83
N TYR A 623 -3.07 -1.40 -21.43
CA TYR A 623 -3.24 -0.94 -20.04
C TYR A 623 -2.18 -1.44 -19.04
N GLN A 624 -1.11 -2.04 -19.53
CA GLN A 624 0.03 -2.45 -18.71
C GLN A 624 0.79 -1.21 -18.27
N PHE A 625 1.07 -1.17 -16.97
CA PHE A 625 1.83 -0.12 -16.32
C PHE A 625 3.01 -0.76 -15.58
N LEU A 626 4.03 0.03 -15.23
CA LEU A 626 5.10 -0.46 -14.34
C LEU A 626 4.48 -0.99 -13.05
N THR A 627 4.91 -2.16 -12.60
CA THR A 627 4.27 -2.83 -11.47
C THR A 627 4.96 -2.38 -10.18
N PRO A 628 4.29 -1.65 -9.28
CA PRO A 628 4.93 -1.25 -8.04
C PRO A 628 5.19 -2.47 -7.14
N PRO A 629 6.18 -2.39 -6.24
CA PRO A 629 6.39 -3.39 -5.21
C PRO A 629 5.12 -3.67 -4.39
N LEU A 630 5.03 -4.89 -3.83
CA LEU A 630 3.93 -5.26 -2.94
C LEU A 630 3.79 -4.27 -1.78
N GLN A 631 2.56 -3.90 -1.42
CA GLN A 631 2.29 -3.04 -0.26
C GLN A 631 2.78 -3.72 1.03
N PRO A 632 3.57 -3.09 1.91
CA PRO A 632 3.92 -3.72 3.19
C PRO A 632 2.73 -3.70 4.17
N THR A 633 2.61 -4.66 5.09
CA THR A 633 1.55 -4.63 6.12
C THR A 633 2.00 -3.77 7.30
N VAL A 634 1.24 -2.72 7.62
CA VAL A 634 1.57 -1.77 8.70
C VAL A 634 0.75 -2.03 9.95
N VAL A 635 1.44 -2.03 11.09
CA VAL A 635 0.81 -2.02 12.41
C VAL A 635 1.29 -0.78 13.18
N SER A 636 0.37 -0.15 13.91
CA SER A 636 0.65 1.03 14.72
C SER A 636 0.36 0.79 16.20
N ASN A 637 1.24 1.29 17.08
CA ASN A 637 0.98 1.42 18.51
C ASN A 637 0.97 2.91 18.89
N VAL A 638 -0.07 3.33 19.62
CA VAL A 638 -0.29 4.72 20.02
C VAL A 638 -0.09 4.89 21.53
N GLY A 639 0.60 5.95 21.91
CA GLY A 639 0.84 6.33 23.30
C GLY A 639 0.73 7.83 23.52
N ASP A 640 1.13 8.28 24.71
CA ASP A 640 1.21 9.71 25.02
C ASP A 640 2.25 10.39 24.11
N LYS A 641 1.78 11.31 23.24
CA LYS A 641 2.58 12.06 22.27
C LYS A 641 3.50 11.19 21.41
N SER A 642 3.08 9.96 21.14
CA SER A 642 3.85 9.03 20.35
C SER A 642 2.96 8.15 19.48
N VAL A 643 3.42 7.95 18.25
CA VAL A 643 2.92 6.90 17.36
C VAL A 643 4.13 6.11 16.90
N GLN A 644 4.13 4.82 17.19
CA GLN A 644 5.13 3.90 16.71
C GLN A 644 4.52 3.07 15.59
N LEU A 645 5.14 3.11 14.42
CA LEU A 645 4.79 2.28 13.27
C LEU A 645 5.78 1.14 13.11
N TYR A 646 5.30 0.03 12.58
CA TYR A 646 6.07 -1.13 12.18
C TYR A 646 5.47 -1.72 10.90
N TRP A 647 6.30 -2.40 10.11
CA TRP A 647 5.83 -3.06 8.91
C TRP A 647 6.61 -4.33 8.57
N ASP A 648 6.00 -5.21 7.79
CA ASP A 648 6.62 -6.44 7.29
C ASP A 648 7.61 -6.20 6.13
N THR A 649 8.06 -7.28 5.51
CA THR A 649 9.09 -7.26 4.46
C THR A 649 8.67 -7.92 3.17
N ASP A 650 7.39 -8.20 3.00
CA ASP A 650 6.88 -8.91 1.83
C ASP A 650 7.22 -8.13 0.55
N ALA A 651 7.20 -6.80 0.64
CA ALA A 651 7.65 -5.90 -0.42
C ALA A 651 9.09 -6.13 -0.90
N GLU A 652 10.00 -6.58 -0.03
CA GLU A 652 11.42 -6.78 -0.39
C GLU A 652 11.63 -7.94 -1.35
N MET A 653 10.65 -8.84 -1.45
CA MET A 653 10.64 -10.02 -2.33
C MET A 653 9.77 -9.83 -3.58
N SER A 654 9.27 -8.61 -3.79
CA SER A 654 8.46 -8.31 -4.97
C SER A 654 9.29 -8.38 -6.24
N LYS A 655 8.66 -8.91 -7.29
CA LYS A 655 9.20 -8.98 -8.65
C LYS A 655 8.41 -8.05 -9.58
N ASP A 656 9.13 -7.25 -10.36
CA ASP A 656 8.63 -6.52 -11.51
C ASP A 656 8.75 -7.39 -12.78
N PRO A 657 7.73 -7.45 -13.66
CA PRO A 657 7.76 -8.28 -14.87
C PRO A 657 8.88 -7.94 -15.87
N PHE A 658 9.38 -6.70 -15.87
CA PHE A 658 10.43 -6.25 -16.79
C PHE A 658 11.82 -6.29 -16.14
N PHE A 659 11.92 -5.90 -14.87
CA PHE A 659 13.21 -5.68 -14.19
C PHE A 659 13.57 -6.75 -13.14
N GLY A 660 12.65 -7.68 -12.87
CA GLY A 660 12.79 -8.74 -11.87
C GLY A 660 12.83 -8.20 -10.45
N GLU A 661 13.81 -8.60 -9.64
CA GLU A 661 13.98 -8.08 -8.29
C GLU A 661 14.57 -6.65 -8.31
N ASP A 662 13.72 -5.64 -8.16
CA ASP A 662 14.09 -4.23 -8.26
C ASP A 662 13.69 -3.38 -7.03
N PHE A 663 13.14 -3.97 -5.96
CA PHE A 663 12.78 -3.25 -4.73
C PHE A 663 13.95 -2.39 -4.19
N ASN A 664 13.72 -1.11 -3.90
CA ASN A 664 14.77 -0.20 -3.41
C ASN A 664 14.55 0.31 -1.98
N GLY A 665 13.32 0.53 -1.52
CA GLY A 665 13.12 1.03 -0.16
C GLY A 665 11.70 1.30 0.29
N TYR A 666 11.57 1.94 1.45
CA TYR A 666 10.31 2.34 2.07
C TYR A 666 10.20 3.85 2.26
N ARG A 667 8.99 4.40 2.10
CA ARG A 667 8.66 5.78 2.47
C ARG A 667 7.58 5.79 3.54
N VAL A 668 7.71 6.69 4.52
CA VAL A 668 6.71 6.90 5.56
C VAL A 668 6.05 8.25 5.35
N TYR A 669 4.73 8.27 5.26
CA TYR A 669 3.91 9.47 5.17
C TYR A 669 3.11 9.70 6.45
N LYS A 670 2.87 10.99 6.75
CA LYS A 670 2.02 11.44 7.85
C LYS A 670 1.15 12.57 7.36
N SER A 671 -0.13 12.48 7.65
CA SER A 671 -1.14 13.43 7.24
C SER A 671 -2.15 13.67 8.37
N THR A 672 -2.83 14.81 8.31
CA THR A 672 -4.02 15.11 9.11
C THR A 672 -5.30 15.09 8.28
N ASN A 673 -5.18 14.83 6.97
CA ASN A 673 -6.24 14.60 6.01
C ASN A 673 -6.20 13.13 5.52
N PRO A 674 -7.29 12.36 5.55
CA PRO A 674 -7.29 10.96 5.08
C PRO A 674 -6.86 10.78 3.61
N GLN A 675 -6.99 11.82 2.77
CA GLN A 675 -6.55 11.82 1.37
C GLN A 675 -5.08 12.29 1.18
N PHE A 676 -4.34 12.56 2.27
CA PHE A 676 -2.94 13.00 2.25
C PHE A 676 -2.64 14.29 1.44
N LEU A 677 -3.69 15.06 1.08
CA LEU A 677 -3.56 16.29 0.30
C LEU A 677 -2.76 17.38 1.02
N ASP A 678 -2.71 17.38 2.36
CA ASP A 678 -1.95 18.35 3.14
C ASP A 678 -0.42 18.17 3.03
N ILE A 679 0.05 17.02 2.53
CA ILE A 679 1.46 16.72 2.26
C ILE A 679 1.81 16.61 0.78
N LYS A 680 0.82 16.65 -0.13
CA LYS A 680 1.05 16.73 -1.59
C LYS A 680 1.56 18.12 -1.95
N LYS A 681 2.88 18.25 -2.14
CA LYS A 681 3.57 19.58 -2.15
C LYS A 681 4.68 19.73 -3.19
N VAL A 682 5.14 18.64 -3.78
CA VAL A 682 6.20 18.68 -4.79
C VAL A 682 5.55 18.96 -6.14
N SER A 683 6.05 19.95 -6.88
CA SER A 683 5.49 20.35 -8.18
C SER A 683 6.37 19.95 -9.35
N ASP A 684 5.74 19.85 -10.52
CA ASP A 684 6.41 19.69 -11.81
C ASP A 684 7.03 21.00 -12.33
N ALA A 685 7.56 20.98 -13.56
CA ALA A 685 8.15 22.16 -14.20
C ALA A 685 7.13 23.26 -14.56
N PHE A 686 5.83 22.97 -14.57
CA PHE A 686 4.75 23.90 -14.93
C PHE A 686 4.04 24.49 -13.71
N GLY A 687 4.31 23.96 -12.51
CA GLY A 687 3.73 24.41 -11.25
C GLY A 687 2.52 23.60 -10.78
N ASN A 688 2.25 22.45 -11.40
CA ASN A 688 1.22 21.51 -10.98
C ASN A 688 1.76 20.63 -9.86
N VAL A 689 0.94 20.34 -8.85
CA VAL A 689 1.35 19.57 -7.66
C VAL A 689 1.26 18.07 -7.96
N LEU A 690 2.39 17.37 -7.87
CA LEU A 690 2.55 15.98 -8.32
C LEU A 690 2.82 15.00 -7.17
N LEU A 691 3.87 15.21 -6.34
CA LEU A 691 4.29 14.19 -5.34
C LEU A 691 3.96 14.57 -3.89
N PHE A 692 3.70 13.53 -3.10
CA PHE A 692 3.65 13.60 -1.64
C PHE A 692 5.04 13.83 -1.06
N LYS A 693 5.11 14.64 -0.01
CA LYS A 693 6.35 14.84 0.74
C LYS A 693 6.46 13.79 1.85
N PRO A 694 7.46 12.87 1.79
CA PRO A 694 7.63 11.87 2.83
C PRO A 694 8.11 12.48 4.16
N LEU A 695 7.69 11.86 5.25
CA LEU A 695 8.21 12.11 6.60
C LEU A 695 9.59 11.47 6.78
N ALA A 696 9.77 10.25 6.25
CA ALA A 696 11.03 9.52 6.25
C ALA A 696 11.17 8.64 4.99
N ILE A 697 12.42 8.34 4.61
CA ILE A 697 12.78 7.44 3.52
C ILE A 697 13.84 6.47 4.06
N PHE A 698 13.65 5.17 3.84
CA PHE A 698 14.55 4.08 4.22
C PHE A 698 14.91 3.27 2.98
N ASP A 699 16.05 3.58 2.38
CA ASP A 699 16.54 3.03 1.12
C ASP A 699 17.67 2.02 1.32
N LYS A 700 17.78 1.04 0.41
CA LYS A 700 18.89 0.08 0.34
C LYS A 700 20.23 0.83 0.23
N GLN A 701 21.29 0.22 0.77
CA GLN A 701 22.65 0.78 0.68
C GLN A 701 23.35 0.29 -0.59
N ASP A 702 22.85 0.73 -1.74
CA ASP A 702 23.29 0.31 -3.08
C ASP A 702 23.87 1.47 -3.93
N GLY A 703 23.80 2.70 -3.40
CA GLY A 703 24.33 3.90 -4.04
C GLY A 703 23.30 4.70 -4.84
N LEU A 704 22.06 4.21 -4.99
CA LEU A 704 20.95 4.95 -5.59
C LEU A 704 20.33 5.90 -4.55
N LYS A 705 20.69 7.19 -4.62
CA LYS A 705 20.25 8.21 -3.66
C LYS A 705 20.01 9.58 -4.30
N GLY A 706 19.21 10.41 -3.65
CA GLY A 706 18.81 11.73 -4.17
C GLY A 706 17.86 11.60 -5.36
N PRO A 707 17.81 12.59 -6.27
CA PRO A 707 16.93 12.52 -7.42
C PRO A 707 17.24 11.31 -8.31
N HIS A 708 16.23 10.51 -8.62
CA HIS A 708 16.30 9.41 -9.59
C HIS A 708 16.82 9.93 -10.96
N PRO A 709 17.67 9.22 -11.71
CA PRO A 709 18.20 9.70 -12.99
C PRO A 709 17.13 9.97 -14.05
N ILE A 710 16.10 9.12 -14.12
CA ILE A 710 14.98 9.26 -15.05
C ILE A 710 13.89 10.17 -14.46
N PRO A 711 13.54 11.30 -15.09
CA PRO A 711 12.43 12.16 -14.67
C PRO A 711 11.07 11.62 -15.12
N PHE A 712 10.01 12.15 -14.52
CA PHE A 712 8.65 11.99 -15.06
C PHE A 712 8.59 12.53 -16.50
N PRO A 713 8.15 11.72 -17.48
CA PRO A 713 8.07 12.10 -18.88
C PRO A 713 7.32 13.42 -19.07
N ASN A 714 7.93 14.37 -19.79
CA ASN A 714 7.37 15.69 -20.10
C ASN A 714 7.03 16.59 -18.89
N LEU A 715 7.26 16.17 -17.64
CA LEU A 715 6.96 16.96 -16.42
C LEU A 715 8.21 17.52 -15.74
N GLY A 716 9.36 16.85 -15.88
CA GLY A 716 10.65 17.34 -15.37
C GLY A 716 10.84 17.23 -13.85
N ALA A 717 9.91 16.59 -13.14
CA ALA A 717 10.08 16.19 -11.74
C ALA A 717 10.87 14.87 -11.66
N HIS A 718 11.51 14.62 -10.51
CA HIS A 718 12.22 13.37 -10.23
C HIS A 718 11.79 12.85 -8.85
N TYR A 719 11.75 11.53 -8.67
CA TYR A 719 11.60 10.92 -7.36
C TYR A 719 12.84 11.13 -6.49
N ASP A 720 12.65 11.31 -5.17
CA ASP A 720 13.74 11.31 -4.20
C ASP A 720 13.98 9.88 -3.70
N MET A 721 15.11 9.29 -4.09
CA MET A 721 15.52 7.92 -3.74
C MET A 721 16.11 7.82 -2.33
N GLY A 722 16.30 8.93 -1.62
CA GLY A 722 16.79 8.90 -0.24
C GLY A 722 18.28 9.24 -0.11
N LYS A 723 18.98 8.58 0.82
CA LYS A 723 20.31 8.98 1.33
C LYS A 723 21.29 7.82 1.55
N ASP A 724 20.98 6.63 1.07
CA ASP A 724 21.61 5.33 1.38
C ASP A 724 21.66 5.06 2.89
N VAL A 725 20.54 5.17 3.61
CA VAL A 725 20.54 5.01 5.08
C VAL A 725 20.37 3.56 5.55
N GLY A 726 19.97 2.66 4.66
CA GLY A 726 19.60 1.28 4.97
C GLY A 726 18.11 1.13 5.26
N LEU A 727 17.60 -0.07 4.98
CA LEU A 727 16.22 -0.45 5.26
C LEU A 727 15.95 -0.45 6.77
N LYS A 728 14.71 -0.12 7.11
CA LYS A 728 14.15 -0.24 8.46
C LYS A 728 12.73 -0.74 8.34
N HIS A 729 12.23 -1.30 9.44
CA HIS A 729 10.89 -1.89 9.53
C HIS A 729 10.08 -1.27 10.68
N SER A 730 10.55 -0.12 11.18
CA SER A 730 9.92 0.61 12.26
C SER A 730 10.19 2.12 12.21
N TYR A 731 9.23 2.92 12.68
CA TYR A 731 9.36 4.37 12.78
C TYR A 731 8.62 4.94 14.00
N LEU A 732 9.37 5.63 14.88
CA LEU A 732 8.81 6.35 16.02
C LEU A 732 8.54 7.82 15.65
N ASP A 733 7.28 8.22 15.63
CA ASP A 733 6.90 9.63 15.59
C ASP A 733 6.59 10.16 16.99
N THR A 734 7.33 11.18 17.41
CA THR A 734 7.13 11.90 18.69
C THR A 734 6.62 13.34 18.49
N LEU A 735 6.40 13.74 17.24
CA LEU A 735 5.89 15.07 16.86
C LEU A 735 4.39 15.01 16.62
N VAL A 736 3.65 14.38 17.53
CA VAL A 736 2.20 14.24 17.49
C VAL A 736 1.55 14.87 18.72
N ASP A 737 0.32 15.31 18.54
CA ASP A 737 -0.51 15.92 19.58
C ASP A 737 -1.63 14.95 19.98
N ASN A 738 -1.84 14.79 21.28
CA ASN A 738 -2.88 13.88 21.77
C ASN A 738 -4.30 14.36 21.44
N GLY A 739 -5.14 13.41 21.03
CA GLY A 739 -6.52 13.57 20.60
C GLY A 739 -6.71 14.16 19.21
N ARG A 740 -5.60 14.40 18.48
CA ARG A 740 -5.66 14.65 17.05
C ARG A 740 -5.59 13.33 16.30
N THR A 741 -6.43 13.18 15.30
CA THR A 741 -6.34 12.05 14.37
C THR A 741 -5.21 12.30 13.38
N TYR A 742 -4.32 11.32 13.26
CA TYR A 742 -3.26 11.27 12.27
C TYR A 742 -3.47 10.06 11.37
N TYR A 743 -3.17 10.25 10.10
CA TYR A 743 -3.19 9.22 9.07
C TYR A 743 -1.74 8.96 8.65
N TYR A 744 -1.34 7.70 8.68
CA TYR A 744 -0.01 7.26 8.24
C TYR A 744 -0.15 6.30 7.07
N ALA A 745 0.87 6.31 6.20
CA ALA A 745 1.05 5.31 5.17
C ALA A 745 2.53 4.92 5.12
N VAL A 746 2.83 3.64 4.92
CA VAL A 746 4.17 3.16 4.60
C VAL A 746 4.11 2.54 3.21
N THR A 747 4.85 3.09 2.27
CA THR A 747 4.89 2.59 0.90
C THR A 747 6.23 1.95 0.63
N SER A 748 6.23 0.97 -0.27
CA SER A 748 7.42 0.41 -0.88
C SER A 748 7.67 1.09 -2.23
N ILE A 749 8.93 1.20 -2.63
CA ILE A 749 9.33 1.75 -3.92
C ILE A 749 10.43 0.88 -4.53
N ASP A 750 10.35 0.69 -5.85
CA ASP A 750 11.37 0.03 -6.64
C ASP A 750 12.52 0.98 -7.04
N ALA A 751 13.51 0.45 -7.73
CA ALA A 751 14.62 1.21 -8.28
C ALA A 751 14.23 1.92 -9.58
N GLY A 752 13.24 1.43 -10.35
CA GLY A 752 13.08 1.75 -11.76
C GLY A 752 14.22 1.17 -12.60
N ASN A 753 14.56 1.79 -13.72
CA ASN A 753 15.66 1.34 -14.56
C ASN A 753 16.39 2.49 -15.28
N ASP A 754 17.71 2.35 -15.42
CA ASP A 754 18.60 3.21 -16.21
C ASP A 754 19.69 2.33 -16.85
N TRP A 755 20.38 2.84 -17.87
CA TRP A 755 21.34 2.06 -18.69
C TRP A 755 22.47 1.36 -17.91
N ASP A 756 22.74 1.77 -16.66
CA ASP A 756 23.77 1.17 -15.80
C ASP A 756 23.22 0.33 -14.62
N PHE A 757 21.90 0.20 -14.48
CA PHE A 757 21.28 -0.40 -13.29
C PHE A 757 21.52 -1.91 -13.21
N TYR A 758 21.39 -2.61 -14.33
CA TYR A 758 21.69 -4.03 -14.40
C TYR A 758 23.17 -4.32 -14.06
N GLU A 759 24.11 -3.57 -14.65
CA GLU A 759 25.55 -3.71 -14.36
C GLU A 759 25.90 -3.43 -12.89
N ARG A 760 25.11 -2.57 -12.23
CA ARG A 760 25.24 -2.23 -10.81
C ARG A 760 24.52 -3.20 -9.87
N GLY A 761 23.68 -4.09 -10.42
CA GLY A 761 22.86 -5.02 -9.64
C GLY A 761 21.71 -4.35 -8.89
N LEU A 762 21.18 -3.24 -9.42
CA LEU A 762 19.98 -2.57 -8.89
C LEU A 762 18.68 -3.24 -9.36
N VAL A 763 18.74 -3.91 -10.51
CA VAL A 763 17.70 -4.75 -11.10
C VAL A 763 18.31 -6.12 -11.39
N SER A 764 17.49 -7.18 -11.40
CA SER A 764 17.98 -8.53 -11.68
C SER A 764 17.92 -8.90 -13.17
N GLU A 765 17.09 -8.20 -13.94
CA GLU A 765 16.89 -8.43 -15.38
C GLU A 765 17.44 -7.28 -16.23
N ASP A 766 18.11 -7.61 -17.34
CA ASP A 766 18.60 -6.64 -18.31
C ASP A 766 17.52 -6.39 -19.37
N TYR A 767 16.75 -5.33 -19.16
CA TYR A 767 15.73 -4.91 -20.11
C TYR A 767 16.05 -3.50 -20.63
N PRO A 768 16.12 -3.27 -21.96
CA PRO A 768 16.61 -2.03 -22.56
C PRO A 768 15.56 -0.89 -22.54
N MET A 769 14.88 -0.69 -21.41
CA MET A 769 13.88 0.34 -21.19
C MET A 769 14.25 1.19 -19.98
N GLU A 770 14.49 2.49 -20.17
CA GLU A 770 14.60 3.43 -19.06
C GLU A 770 13.23 3.60 -18.39
N ALA A 771 13.17 3.44 -17.07
CA ALA A 771 11.95 3.53 -16.31
C ALA A 771 12.17 4.37 -15.05
N MET A 772 11.21 5.24 -14.74
CA MET A 772 11.15 5.86 -13.43
C MET A 772 10.66 4.84 -12.38
N PRO A 773 10.92 5.08 -11.08
CA PRO A 773 10.45 4.20 -10.04
C PRO A 773 8.93 4.19 -9.90
N SER A 774 8.38 3.06 -9.44
CA SER A 774 6.97 2.90 -9.06
C SER A 774 6.82 2.69 -7.56
N GLU A 775 5.77 3.28 -6.99
CA GLU A 775 5.52 3.29 -5.55
C GLU A 775 4.20 2.60 -5.24
N SER A 776 4.18 1.73 -4.22
CA SER A 776 3.00 0.96 -3.84
C SER A 776 1.83 1.89 -3.47
N PRO A 777 0.58 1.58 -3.87
CA PRO A 777 -0.58 2.40 -3.56
C PRO A 777 -0.87 2.53 -2.05
N PHE A 778 -1.58 3.58 -1.66
CA PHE A 778 -2.19 3.70 -0.34
C PHE A 778 -3.45 4.56 -0.35
N SER A 779 -4.50 4.14 0.37
CA SER A 779 -5.75 4.88 0.50
C SER A 779 -6.40 4.67 1.87
N ILE A 780 -7.11 5.70 2.34
CA ILE A 780 -7.99 5.67 3.50
C ILE A 780 -9.31 6.33 3.12
N THR A 781 -10.35 5.53 3.03
CA THR A 781 -11.70 6.01 2.70
C THR A 781 -12.46 6.32 3.98
N VAL A 782 -13.05 7.51 4.03
CA VAL A 782 -13.94 7.93 5.11
C VAL A 782 -15.33 8.24 4.57
N ASN A 783 -16.36 7.99 5.38
CA ASN A 783 -17.73 8.35 5.03
C ASN A 783 -17.97 9.87 5.22
N PRO A 784 -19.13 10.41 4.79
CA PRO A 784 -19.46 11.82 4.99
C PRO A 784 -19.52 12.29 6.46
N LEU A 785 -19.49 11.37 7.43
CA LEU A 785 -19.43 11.68 8.87
C LEU A 785 -17.98 11.74 9.39
N GLY A 786 -16.99 11.42 8.55
CA GLY A 786 -15.58 11.35 8.91
C GLY A 786 -15.15 10.03 9.55
N GLU A 787 -15.99 9.02 9.54
CA GLU A 787 -15.66 7.69 10.05
C GLU A 787 -14.91 6.90 8.97
N VAL A 788 -13.84 6.21 9.36
CA VAL A 788 -13.06 5.36 8.46
C VAL A 788 -13.87 4.12 8.11
N VAL A 789 -14.11 3.89 6.82
CA VAL A 789 -14.87 2.74 6.30
C VAL A 789 -13.99 1.72 5.58
N TYR A 790 -12.83 2.16 5.12
CA TYR A 790 -11.82 1.33 4.46
C TYR A 790 -10.44 1.96 4.66
N ARG A 791 -9.41 1.12 4.74
CA ARG A 791 -8.01 1.53 4.72
C ARG A 791 -7.18 0.41 4.09
N ASP A 792 -6.13 0.76 3.35
CA ASP A 792 -5.18 -0.22 2.83
C ASP A 792 -4.32 -0.81 3.96
N ARG A 793 -3.80 -2.03 3.75
CA ARG A 793 -2.97 -2.76 4.75
C ARG A 793 -1.72 -1.99 5.16
N ASN A 794 -1.23 -1.11 4.29
CA ASN A 794 -0.03 -0.31 4.49
C ASN A 794 -0.32 1.08 5.09
N THR A 795 -1.53 1.31 5.61
CA THR A 795 -1.93 2.58 6.23
C THR A 795 -2.30 2.40 7.69
N ALA A 796 -2.28 3.46 8.49
CA ALA A 796 -2.72 3.43 9.88
C ALA A 796 -3.46 4.71 10.29
N VAL A 797 -4.49 4.56 11.12
CA VAL A 797 -5.26 5.67 11.68
C VAL A 797 -4.98 5.74 13.18
N CYS A 798 -4.30 6.79 13.60
CA CYS A 798 -3.77 6.88 14.95
C CYS A 798 -4.33 8.12 15.65
N ILE A 799 -4.89 7.91 16.85
CA ILE A 799 -5.26 8.99 17.76
C ILE A 799 -4.41 8.81 19.02
N PRO A 800 -3.26 9.51 19.14
CA PRO A 800 -2.45 9.48 20.35
C PRO A 800 -3.28 9.99 21.53
N VAL A 801 -3.17 9.36 22.69
CA VAL A 801 -3.96 9.74 23.88
C VAL A 801 -3.11 9.63 25.13
N GLU A 802 -3.41 10.47 26.11
CA GLU A 802 -2.83 10.32 27.44
C GLU A 802 -3.41 9.07 28.14
N PRO A 803 -2.58 8.30 28.87
CA PRO A 803 -3.07 7.26 29.76
C PRO A 803 -3.95 7.84 30.88
N ALA A 804 -4.73 6.99 31.54
CA ALA A 804 -5.47 7.43 32.73
C ALA A 804 -4.51 7.77 33.86
N ALA A 805 -4.85 8.77 34.69
CA ALA A 805 -4.02 9.18 35.82
C ALA A 805 -3.70 7.99 36.73
N GLY A 806 -2.41 7.71 36.95
CA GLY A 806 -1.88 6.57 37.70
C GLY A 806 -1.64 5.29 36.88
N TYR A 807 -1.82 5.32 35.56
CA TYR A 807 -1.46 4.22 34.66
C TYR A 807 -0.13 4.49 33.97
N VAL A 808 0.69 3.44 33.86
CA VAL A 808 1.96 3.46 33.12
C VAL A 808 1.89 2.32 32.11
N ASP A 809 2.11 2.62 30.83
CA ASP A 809 2.15 1.60 29.77
C ASP A 809 3.20 0.53 30.11
N PRO A 810 3.02 -0.72 29.64
CA PRO A 810 4.03 -1.75 29.83
C PRO A 810 5.35 -1.35 29.17
N PHE A 811 6.46 -1.69 29.80
CA PHE A 811 7.79 -1.44 29.27
C PHE A 811 8.79 -2.48 29.74
N VAL A 812 9.88 -2.61 28.99
CA VAL A 812 11.10 -3.29 29.44
C VAL A 812 12.07 -2.22 29.93
N ASP A 813 12.36 -2.23 31.22
CA ASP A 813 13.38 -1.33 31.78
C ASP A 813 14.76 -1.79 31.31
N SER A 814 15.33 -1.07 30.33
CA SER A 814 16.67 -1.35 29.80
C SER A 814 17.77 -1.35 30.88
N LEU A 815 17.56 -0.64 32.00
CA LEU A 815 18.50 -0.63 33.13
C LEU A 815 18.39 -1.89 34.02
N LYS A 816 17.31 -2.66 33.88
CA LYS A 816 17.05 -3.91 34.63
C LYS A 816 17.26 -5.16 33.78
N ILE A 817 17.74 -5.05 32.55
CA ILE A 817 18.21 -6.21 31.79
C ILE A 817 19.40 -6.81 32.55
N SER A 818 19.17 -7.96 33.18
CA SER A 818 20.10 -8.63 34.07
C SER A 818 21.04 -9.51 33.26
N HIS A 819 22.33 -9.25 33.38
CA HIS A 819 23.37 -10.12 32.85
C HIS A 819 23.65 -11.25 33.85
N VAL A 820 23.03 -12.41 33.63
CA VAL A 820 23.08 -13.55 34.57
C VAL A 820 24.42 -14.26 34.50
N SER A 821 24.95 -14.44 33.29
CA SER A 821 26.26 -15.05 33.05
C SER A 821 26.87 -14.50 31.76
N GLY A 822 28.19 -14.68 31.62
CA GLY A 822 28.97 -14.18 30.50
C GLY A 822 29.46 -12.76 30.70
N TRP A 823 30.11 -12.20 29.69
CA TRP A 823 30.83 -10.93 29.80
C TRP A 823 30.58 -9.99 28.63
N THR A 824 29.59 -10.26 27.78
CA THR A 824 29.20 -9.37 26.67
C THR A 824 29.14 -7.90 27.11
N ARG A 825 29.60 -7.01 26.23
CA ARG A 825 29.60 -5.57 26.49
C ARG A 825 29.56 -4.85 25.15
N GLY A 826 28.42 -4.26 24.83
CA GLY A 826 28.25 -3.49 23.60
C GLY A 826 27.15 -4.03 22.71
N GLY A 827 26.97 -3.34 21.58
CA GLY A 827 25.81 -3.53 20.72
C GLY A 827 24.52 -2.85 21.25
N ARG A 828 23.56 -2.69 20.35
CA ARG A 828 22.19 -2.23 20.65
C ARG A 828 21.35 -3.41 21.12
N TRP A 829 20.57 -3.16 22.18
CA TRP A 829 19.73 -4.13 22.89
C TRP A 829 18.34 -3.53 23.13
N ASN A 830 17.69 -3.07 22.08
CA ASN A 830 16.36 -2.47 22.22
C ASN A 830 15.32 -3.60 22.25
N ILE A 831 14.54 -3.63 23.32
CA ILE A 831 13.41 -4.54 23.49
C ILE A 831 12.22 -3.66 23.86
N ASP A 832 11.28 -3.54 22.93
CA ASP A 832 10.15 -2.64 23.06
C ASP A 832 8.85 -3.42 23.17
N ILE A 833 7.85 -2.82 23.81
CA ILE A 833 6.51 -3.39 23.87
C ILE A 833 5.77 -2.96 22.61
N PHE A 834 5.66 -3.89 21.67
CA PHE A 834 4.95 -3.71 20.41
C PHE A 834 3.43 -3.73 20.61
N ASN A 835 2.91 -4.76 21.28
CA ASN A 835 1.49 -4.91 21.55
C ASN A 835 1.27 -5.12 23.05
N LYS A 836 0.84 -4.04 23.72
CA LYS A 836 0.57 -4.04 25.16
C LYS A 836 -0.55 -4.99 25.59
N LEU A 837 -1.46 -5.37 24.69
CA LEU A 837 -2.52 -6.35 24.96
C LEU A 837 -1.98 -7.80 24.93
N HIS A 838 -0.92 -8.05 24.17
CA HIS A 838 -0.29 -9.37 24.07
C HIS A 838 0.89 -9.54 25.03
N ALA A 839 1.52 -8.44 25.46
CA ALA A 839 2.61 -8.40 26.42
C ALA A 839 2.25 -9.12 27.73
N LYS A 840 3.07 -10.09 28.14
CA LYS A 840 2.84 -10.87 29.36
C LYS A 840 3.48 -10.20 30.58
N LEU A 841 2.73 -9.33 31.24
CA LEU A 841 3.18 -8.58 32.42
C LEU A 841 3.73 -9.51 33.51
N GLY A 842 4.89 -9.15 34.06
CA GLY A 842 5.55 -9.91 35.13
C GLY A 842 6.19 -11.24 34.70
N HIS A 843 6.11 -11.63 33.41
CA HIS A 843 6.83 -12.79 32.91
C HIS A 843 8.34 -12.50 32.80
N GLU A 844 9.16 -13.48 33.15
CA GLU A 844 10.61 -13.44 33.00
C GLU A 844 11.02 -14.10 31.67
N TYR A 845 11.85 -13.40 30.89
CA TYR A 845 12.37 -13.85 29.60
C TYR A 845 13.88 -14.05 29.68
N GLU A 846 14.39 -14.98 28.88
CA GLU A 846 15.82 -15.32 28.82
C GLU A 846 16.33 -15.35 27.37
N LEU A 847 17.41 -14.61 27.13
CA LEU A 847 18.19 -14.66 25.90
C LEU A 847 19.46 -15.49 26.13
N THR A 848 19.66 -16.48 25.28
CA THR A 848 20.85 -17.33 25.25
C THR A 848 21.46 -17.35 23.85
N PHE A 849 22.76 -17.63 23.74
CA PHE A 849 23.49 -17.51 22.48
C PHE A 849 24.31 -18.78 22.18
N THR A 850 24.76 -18.91 20.94
CA THR A 850 25.74 -19.93 20.52
C THR A 850 26.89 -19.26 19.76
N ASP A 851 28.05 -19.92 19.68
CA ASP A 851 29.22 -19.40 18.98
C ASP A 851 30.02 -20.51 18.25
N ASP A 852 31.01 -20.07 17.47
CA ASP A 852 31.86 -20.90 16.60
C ASP A 852 33.09 -21.53 17.29
N HIS A 853 33.28 -21.33 18.60
CA HIS A 853 34.45 -21.81 19.35
C HIS A 853 35.84 -21.43 18.79
N TRP A 854 35.97 -20.36 17.98
CA TRP A 854 37.24 -20.11 17.27
C TRP A 854 38.44 -19.90 18.20
N LEU A 855 38.23 -19.26 19.37
CA LEU A 855 39.32 -18.97 20.30
C LEU A 855 39.74 -20.23 21.07
N ASP A 856 38.83 -21.18 21.25
CA ASP A 856 39.11 -22.46 21.93
C ASP A 856 40.19 -23.24 21.19
N ASN A 857 40.14 -23.23 19.85
CA ASN A 857 41.15 -23.87 19.00
C ASN A 857 42.54 -23.23 19.13
N LEU A 858 42.58 -21.93 19.41
CA LEU A 858 43.83 -21.20 19.62
C LEU A 858 44.33 -21.33 21.04
N THR A 859 43.45 -21.23 22.03
CA THR A 859 43.79 -21.08 23.45
C THR A 859 42.60 -21.53 24.32
N PRO A 860 42.49 -22.86 24.57
CA PRO A 860 41.29 -23.48 25.15
C PRO A 860 40.88 -22.95 26.52
N GLN A 861 41.81 -22.38 27.29
CA GLN A 861 41.53 -21.90 28.64
C GLN A 861 40.60 -20.67 28.71
N TYR A 862 40.34 -20.02 27.58
CA TYR A 862 39.58 -18.78 27.56
C TYR A 862 38.14 -18.92 27.04
N GLU A 863 37.80 -20.06 26.45
CA GLU A 863 36.42 -20.45 26.10
C GLU A 863 35.60 -19.33 25.43
N TRP A 864 35.92 -18.97 24.18
CA TRP A 864 35.27 -17.86 23.45
C TRP A 864 35.08 -18.16 21.95
N GLY A 865 34.05 -17.55 21.35
CA GLY A 865 33.78 -17.63 19.91
C GLY A 865 33.08 -16.38 19.37
N SER A 866 32.86 -16.35 18.06
CA SER A 866 32.01 -15.36 17.39
C SER A 866 30.57 -15.86 17.42
N THR A 867 29.60 -15.00 17.73
CA THR A 867 28.19 -15.39 17.88
C THR A 867 27.63 -15.97 16.59
N THR A 868 27.00 -17.14 16.65
CA THR A 868 26.39 -17.83 15.50
C THR A 868 24.91 -18.10 15.68
N GLY A 869 24.34 -17.79 16.84
CA GLY A 869 22.91 -18.00 17.10
C GLY A 869 22.42 -17.29 18.36
N ILE A 870 21.11 -17.09 18.42
CA ILE A 870 20.37 -16.46 19.50
C ILE A 870 19.05 -17.19 19.73
N ARG A 871 18.66 -17.32 20.99
CA ARG A 871 17.39 -17.91 21.40
C ARG A 871 16.74 -17.07 22.49
N CYS A 872 15.45 -16.77 22.34
CA CYS A 872 14.61 -16.17 23.36
C CYS A 872 13.59 -17.18 23.89
N MET A 873 13.46 -17.28 25.21
CA MET A 873 12.50 -18.17 25.88
C MET A 873 11.75 -17.42 26.97
N ASN A 874 10.43 -17.60 27.01
CA ASN A 874 9.63 -17.20 28.17
C ASN A 874 9.84 -18.25 29.27
N LEU A 875 10.59 -17.90 30.32
CA LEU A 875 10.88 -18.82 31.42
C LEU A 875 9.63 -19.16 32.25
N THR A 876 8.60 -18.32 32.17
CA THR A 876 7.37 -18.46 32.96
C THR A 876 6.46 -19.53 32.36
N THR A 877 6.30 -19.55 31.04
CA THR A 877 5.45 -20.51 30.32
C THR A 877 6.24 -21.72 29.80
N GLY A 878 7.52 -21.53 29.49
CA GLY A 878 8.38 -22.51 28.82
C GLY A 878 8.40 -22.38 27.30
N ASP A 879 7.71 -21.38 26.74
CA ASP A 879 7.61 -21.17 25.30
C ASP A 879 8.90 -20.58 24.74
N THR A 880 9.33 -21.08 23.57
CA THR A 880 10.47 -20.52 22.84
C THR A 880 9.91 -19.53 21.83
N LEU A 881 10.26 -18.26 22.00
CA LEU A 881 9.79 -17.17 21.14
C LEU A 881 10.48 -17.26 19.77
N PHE A 882 11.80 -17.41 19.77
CA PHE A 882 12.58 -17.67 18.57
C PHE A 882 13.89 -18.39 18.91
N ASN A 883 14.46 -19.06 17.91
CA ASN A 883 15.72 -19.80 18.04
C ASN A 883 16.44 -19.86 16.69
N TYR A 884 17.30 -18.88 16.43
CA TYR A 884 18.03 -18.75 15.17
C TYR A 884 19.48 -19.21 15.32
N LYS A 885 19.96 -19.96 14.32
CA LYS A 885 21.34 -20.47 14.30
C LYS A 885 21.83 -20.60 12.86
N TYR A 886 23.03 -20.09 12.61
CA TYR A 886 23.70 -20.12 11.31
C TYR A 886 25.09 -20.76 11.44
N ASP A 887 25.73 -21.02 10.30
CA ASP A 887 27.03 -21.70 10.25
C ASP A 887 28.18 -20.77 10.66
N ASN A 888 28.03 -19.46 10.48
CA ASN A 888 29.03 -18.47 10.83
C ASN A 888 28.42 -17.14 11.32
N ASN A 889 29.27 -16.29 11.93
CA ASN A 889 28.84 -15.01 12.49
C ASN A 889 28.36 -14.00 11.42
N TYR A 890 28.90 -14.06 10.21
CA TYR A 890 28.52 -13.13 9.16
C TYR A 890 27.08 -13.37 8.72
N GLU A 891 26.74 -14.61 8.38
CA GLU A 891 25.35 -15.02 8.06
C GLU A 891 24.41 -14.74 9.24
N PHE A 892 24.84 -15.04 10.47
CA PHE A 892 24.05 -14.77 11.65
C PHE A 892 23.69 -13.29 11.78
N VAL A 893 24.65 -12.36 11.68
CA VAL A 893 24.35 -10.94 11.86
C VAL A 893 23.56 -10.36 10.68
N GLN A 894 23.80 -10.84 9.45
CA GLN A 894 23.04 -10.40 8.27
C GLN A 894 21.56 -10.83 8.31
N ASN A 895 21.31 -12.08 8.72
CA ASN A 895 19.98 -12.68 8.56
C ASN A 895 19.17 -12.66 9.87
N ALA A 896 19.77 -13.04 11.00
CA ALA A 896 19.04 -13.25 12.24
C ALA A 896 18.39 -11.97 12.77
N PHE A 897 19.07 -10.83 12.71
CA PHE A 897 18.52 -9.58 13.23
C PHE A 897 17.35 -9.10 12.39
N ARG A 898 17.45 -9.21 11.07
CA ARG A 898 16.35 -8.90 10.15
C ARG A 898 15.15 -9.80 10.43
N GLU A 899 15.36 -11.10 10.60
CA GLU A 899 14.28 -12.06 10.93
C GLU A 899 13.66 -11.80 12.30
N ILE A 900 14.46 -11.40 13.30
CA ILE A 900 13.97 -11.07 14.65
C ILE A 900 13.22 -9.74 14.66
N GLU A 901 13.72 -8.71 13.97
CA GLU A 901 13.09 -7.38 13.87
C GLU A 901 11.74 -7.48 13.15
N ARG A 902 11.61 -8.38 12.17
CA ARG A 902 10.33 -8.72 11.52
C ARG A 902 9.30 -9.33 12.47
N GLY A 903 9.74 -9.98 13.54
CA GLY A 903 8.88 -10.77 14.43
C GLY A 903 8.33 -9.99 15.63
N VAL A 904 7.06 -10.25 15.96
CA VAL A 904 6.45 -9.83 17.22
C VAL A 904 6.22 -11.05 18.09
N PHE A 905 6.93 -11.13 19.21
CA PHE A 905 6.93 -12.32 20.06
C PHE A 905 6.26 -12.03 21.39
N GLU A 906 5.06 -12.56 21.60
CA GLU A 906 4.24 -12.27 22.79
C GLU A 906 4.05 -10.76 23.07
N GLY A 907 3.94 -9.96 22.01
CA GLY A 907 3.82 -8.50 22.11
C GLY A 907 5.14 -7.75 22.34
N LEU A 908 6.28 -8.43 22.31
CA LEU A 908 7.63 -7.85 22.33
C LEU A 908 8.18 -7.71 20.91
N HIS A 909 8.89 -6.62 20.66
CA HIS A 909 9.70 -6.39 19.46
C HIS A 909 11.16 -6.19 19.87
N PHE A 910 12.09 -6.65 19.02
CA PHE A 910 13.52 -6.68 19.32
C PHE A 910 14.30 -6.00 18.20
N ASP A 911 14.99 -4.90 18.53
CA ASP A 911 15.97 -4.23 17.65
C ASP A 911 17.37 -4.46 18.23
N PHE A 912 18.07 -5.43 17.62
CA PHE A 912 19.44 -5.77 17.97
C PHE A 912 20.41 -5.21 16.93
N GLY A 913 21.52 -4.67 17.40
CA GLY A 913 22.57 -4.16 16.51
C GLY A 913 23.94 -4.48 17.05
N TRP A 914 24.58 -5.51 16.54
CA TRP A 914 25.93 -5.91 16.96
C TRP A 914 26.96 -5.65 15.86
N ARG A 915 28.23 -5.63 16.25
CA ARG A 915 29.30 -5.40 15.30
C ARG A 915 29.51 -6.61 14.42
N MET A 916 29.52 -6.39 13.11
CA MET A 916 29.76 -7.41 12.08
C MET A 916 31.26 -7.60 11.82
N ALA A 917 31.66 -8.83 11.49
CA ALA A 917 32.93 -9.08 10.81
C ALA A 917 32.72 -8.91 9.30
N TYR A 918 33.44 -8.00 8.65
CA TYR A 918 33.23 -7.65 7.23
C TYR A 918 33.54 -8.82 6.28
N SER A 919 32.63 -9.09 5.33
CA SER A 919 32.83 -9.99 4.19
C SER A 919 33.77 -9.34 3.17
N GLY A 920 35.07 -9.56 3.35
CA GLY A 920 36.09 -9.03 2.42
C GLY A 920 37.51 -9.55 2.68
N GLY A 921 37.64 -10.62 3.46
CA GLY A 921 38.93 -11.28 3.71
C GLY A 921 39.94 -10.51 4.55
N ASN A 922 39.60 -9.35 5.11
CA ASN A 922 40.49 -8.58 5.99
C ASN A 922 39.73 -7.84 7.10
N ASP A 923 38.92 -8.56 7.88
CA ASP A 923 38.45 -8.06 9.17
C ASP A 923 38.94 -8.95 10.30
N ASN A 924 40.11 -8.58 10.85
CA ASN A 924 40.80 -9.37 11.87
C ASN A 924 40.13 -9.28 13.26
N ASP A 925 39.13 -8.40 13.46
CA ASP A 925 38.69 -8.04 14.81
C ASP A 925 37.57 -8.90 15.42
N ARG A 926 36.90 -9.72 14.62
CA ARG A 926 35.92 -10.74 15.05
C ARG A 926 34.85 -10.21 16.01
N GLY A 927 34.33 -9.00 15.74
CA GLY A 927 33.28 -8.38 16.56
C GLY A 927 33.79 -7.79 17.88
N ILE A 928 35.11 -7.59 18.01
CA ILE A 928 35.74 -7.01 19.20
C ILE A 928 36.23 -5.60 18.87
N ARG A 929 35.80 -4.61 19.64
CA ARG A 929 36.26 -3.21 19.50
C ARG A 929 36.99 -2.75 20.74
N VAL A 930 38.06 -1.98 20.58
CA VAL A 930 38.58 -1.18 21.71
C VAL A 930 37.68 0.03 21.88
N ILE A 931 37.12 0.21 23.07
CA ILE A 931 36.31 1.39 23.37
C ILE A 931 37.26 2.61 23.43
N LYS A 932 37.01 3.62 22.59
CA LYS A 932 37.82 4.86 22.47
C LYS A 932 37.05 6.13 22.86
N GLU A 933 35.75 6.00 23.07
CA GLU A 933 34.81 7.09 23.33
C GLU A 933 34.40 7.08 24.81
N ASN A 934 33.93 8.23 25.32
CA ASN A 934 33.31 8.29 26.65
C ASN A 934 31.80 8.00 26.59
N GLU A 935 31.14 8.10 27.74
CA GLU A 935 29.68 7.92 27.90
C GLU A 935 28.82 8.86 27.03
N TYR A 936 29.39 9.90 26.41
CA TYR A 936 28.70 10.83 25.51
C TYR A 936 29.05 10.61 24.02
N GLY A 937 29.66 9.48 23.66
CA GLY A 937 30.01 9.14 22.27
C GLY A 937 31.08 10.05 21.64
N ARG A 938 31.80 10.82 22.46
CA ARG A 938 32.94 11.62 21.98
C ARG A 938 34.21 10.83 22.16
N GLU A 939 35.08 10.80 21.16
CA GLU A 939 36.44 10.30 21.36
C GLU A 939 37.11 11.12 22.47
N THR A 940 37.40 10.48 23.61
CA THR A 940 38.03 11.18 24.73
C THR A 940 39.45 10.69 24.97
N PRO A 941 40.32 11.56 25.49
CA PRO A 941 41.60 11.16 26.04
C PRO A 941 41.50 10.35 27.35
N GLU A 942 40.31 9.96 27.83
CA GLU A 942 40.15 9.27 29.12
C GLU A 942 40.90 7.93 29.10
N TRP A 943 40.84 7.20 27.99
CA TRP A 943 41.65 6.01 27.72
C TRP A 943 43.15 6.29 27.62
N LYS A 944 43.54 7.54 27.29
CA LYS A 944 44.96 7.94 27.29
C LYS A 944 45.48 8.17 28.71
N ARG A 945 44.63 8.22 29.74
CA ARG A 945 44.99 8.52 31.12
C ARG A 945 44.89 7.27 32.00
N TRP A 946 45.73 7.25 33.02
CA TRP A 946 45.68 6.24 34.07
C TRP A 946 44.37 6.41 34.87
N ILE A 947 43.77 5.30 35.34
CA ILE A 947 42.54 5.37 36.18
C ILE A 947 42.84 5.91 37.59
N THR A 948 44.12 5.98 37.92
CA THR A 948 44.68 6.50 39.16
C THR A 948 45.23 7.91 38.92
N ASN A 949 45.30 8.72 39.98
CA ASN A 949 45.84 10.07 39.89
C ASN A 949 47.37 10.04 39.79
N THR A 950 47.88 9.70 38.60
CA THR A 950 49.30 9.55 38.31
C THR A 950 50.01 10.90 38.19
N LYS A 951 51.31 10.92 38.55
CA LYS A 951 52.22 12.02 38.22
C LYS A 951 52.93 11.83 36.88
N SER A 952 52.71 10.70 36.20
CA SER A 952 53.34 10.39 34.91
C SER A 952 52.84 11.30 33.81
N ASN A 953 53.79 11.77 32.99
CA ASN A 953 53.51 12.50 31.75
C ASN A 953 53.48 11.58 30.51
N LEU A 954 53.49 10.25 30.71
CA LEU A 954 53.32 9.26 29.65
C LEU A 954 51.83 8.98 29.41
N ARG A 955 51.48 8.81 28.13
CA ARG A 955 50.13 8.50 27.68
C ARG A 955 50.21 7.40 26.64
N CYS A 956 49.23 6.50 26.62
CA CYS A 956 49.09 5.58 25.50
C CYS A 956 48.63 6.37 24.28
N GLU A 957 49.48 6.46 23.26
CA GLU A 957 49.18 7.18 22.02
C GLU A 957 48.28 6.35 21.11
N ARG A 958 48.54 5.03 21.06
CA ARG A 958 47.96 4.12 20.08
C ARG A 958 47.80 2.73 20.70
N ILE A 959 46.65 2.12 20.43
CA ILE A 959 46.38 0.72 20.73
C ILE A 959 45.98 0.06 19.41
N GLU A 960 46.68 -1.00 19.05
CA GLU A 960 46.54 -1.68 17.77
C GLU A 960 46.85 -3.16 17.88
N VAL A 961 46.26 -3.97 17.01
CA VAL A 961 46.69 -5.36 16.80
C VAL A 961 47.57 -5.38 15.56
N VAL A 962 48.82 -5.81 15.71
CA VAL A 962 49.80 -5.83 14.60
C VAL A 962 49.96 -7.27 14.11
N SER A 963 49.73 -7.51 12.82
CA SER A 963 49.87 -8.84 12.21
C SER A 963 51.25 -9.46 12.53
N PRO A 964 51.33 -10.73 12.99
CA PRO A 964 50.25 -11.75 13.02
C PRO A 964 49.47 -11.83 14.35
N GLY A 965 49.15 -10.71 14.99
CA GLY A 965 48.41 -10.68 16.26
C GLY A 965 46.90 -10.93 16.12
N GLU A 966 46.29 -11.45 17.19
CA GLU A 966 44.86 -11.77 17.27
C GLU A 966 44.12 -10.80 18.20
N TYR A 967 42.86 -10.49 17.91
CA TYR A 967 42.03 -9.69 18.80
C TYR A 967 41.53 -10.55 19.96
N LEU A 968 41.78 -10.09 21.19
CA LEU A 968 41.30 -10.78 22.39
C LEU A 968 40.08 -10.05 22.98
N PRO A 969 39.04 -10.77 23.41
CA PRO A 969 37.79 -10.18 23.91
C PRO A 969 37.89 -9.76 25.39
N PHE A 970 39.06 -9.30 25.84
CA PHE A 970 39.33 -9.11 27.26
C PHE A 970 39.57 -7.66 27.66
N ASP A 971 39.10 -7.31 28.85
CA ASP A 971 39.54 -6.11 29.55
C ASP A 971 40.90 -6.36 30.21
N PHE A 972 41.84 -5.42 30.10
CA PHE A 972 43.17 -5.56 30.69
C PHE A 972 43.54 -4.40 31.60
N GLU A 973 44.28 -4.72 32.66
CA GLU A 973 44.94 -3.75 33.52
C GLU A 973 46.46 -3.89 33.45
N ILE A 974 47.14 -2.76 33.36
CA ILE A 974 48.57 -2.66 33.64
C ILE A 974 48.71 -1.99 35.01
N ARG A 975 49.28 -2.71 35.98
CA ARG A 975 49.45 -2.27 37.37
C ARG A 975 50.93 -2.04 37.64
N VAL A 976 51.32 -0.83 38.02
CA VAL A 976 52.71 -0.49 38.33
C VAL A 976 53.00 -0.79 39.78
N GLU A 977 54.05 -1.56 40.02
CA GLU A 977 54.42 -2.08 41.33
C GLU A 977 55.56 -1.28 41.97
N ASP A 978 55.86 -1.55 43.25
CA ASP A 978 56.85 -0.81 44.05
C ASP A 978 58.30 -1.29 43.86
N HIS A 979 58.52 -2.35 43.09
CA HIS A 979 59.85 -2.90 42.79
C HIS A 979 59.94 -3.51 41.39
N VAL A 980 61.17 -3.67 40.89
CA VAL A 980 61.48 -4.31 39.59
C VAL A 980 61.60 -5.82 39.77
N GLY A 981 61.09 -6.60 38.81
CA GLY A 981 61.08 -8.08 38.85
C GLY A 981 59.77 -8.71 39.30
N VAL A 982 58.71 -7.91 39.41
CA VAL A 982 57.34 -8.32 39.78
C VAL A 982 56.64 -9.14 38.70
N ASP A 983 57.01 -8.90 37.44
CA ASP A 983 56.64 -9.73 36.30
C ASP A 983 57.86 -9.87 35.39
N THR A 984 58.05 -11.05 34.80
CA THR A 984 59.10 -11.27 33.80
C THR A 984 58.46 -11.36 32.42
N SER A 985 58.79 -10.39 31.56
CA SER A 985 58.36 -10.36 30.16
C SER A 985 58.79 -11.63 29.41
N VAL A 986 58.03 -11.98 28.38
CA VAL A 986 58.35 -13.08 27.46
C VAL A 986 59.16 -12.57 26.29
N SER A 987 60.08 -13.39 25.79
CA SER A 987 60.88 -13.04 24.62
C SER A 987 60.40 -13.80 23.39
N PRO A 988 60.14 -13.12 22.26
CA PRO A 988 59.73 -13.79 21.01
C PRO A 988 60.88 -14.55 20.31
N SER A 989 62.14 -14.35 20.72
CA SER A 989 63.30 -15.01 20.13
C SER A 989 64.53 -14.83 21.02
N PHE A 990 65.50 -15.76 20.98
CA PHE A 990 66.76 -15.67 21.73
C PHE A 990 67.56 -14.36 21.50
N LEU A 991 67.27 -13.63 20.42
CA LEU A 991 67.89 -12.35 20.07
C LEU A 991 67.27 -11.13 20.76
N ILE A 992 66.11 -11.28 21.42
CA ILE A 992 65.43 -10.21 22.15
C ILE A 992 65.53 -10.54 23.65
N PRO A 993 66.11 -9.68 24.49
CA PRO A 993 66.19 -9.96 25.92
C PRO A 993 64.80 -9.80 26.58
N SER A 994 64.47 -10.68 27.53
CA SER A 994 63.38 -10.44 28.48
C SER A 994 63.85 -9.48 29.57
N TYR A 995 63.00 -8.52 29.90
CA TYR A 995 63.23 -7.55 30.94
C TYR A 995 62.45 -7.95 32.21
N PRO A 996 63.07 -7.89 33.40
CA PRO A 996 62.35 -7.89 34.66
C PRO A 996 61.55 -6.59 34.75
N LEU A 997 60.23 -6.67 34.69
CA LEU A 997 59.35 -5.53 34.63
C LEU A 997 59.04 -4.97 36.03
N ASN A 998 58.71 -3.70 36.13
CA ASN A 998 58.16 -3.07 37.34
C ASN A 998 56.63 -2.98 37.34
N PHE A 999 55.98 -3.62 36.38
CA PHE A 999 54.53 -3.63 36.25
C PHE A 999 54.04 -5.03 35.93
N THR A 1000 52.82 -5.33 36.34
CA THR A 1000 52.10 -6.57 36.05
C THR A 1000 50.97 -6.27 35.08
N THR A 1001 50.63 -7.25 34.22
CA THR A 1001 49.49 -7.12 33.29
C THR A 1001 48.46 -8.20 33.62
N TRP A 1002 47.18 -7.85 33.62
CA TRP A 1002 46.10 -8.72 34.07
C TRP A 1002 44.94 -8.68 33.11
N ASN A 1003 44.38 -9.85 32.76
CA ASN A 1003 43.03 -9.97 32.26
C ASN A 1003 42.07 -9.79 33.45
N VAL A 1004 41.22 -8.77 33.37
CA VAL A 1004 40.25 -8.41 34.41
C VAL A 1004 38.81 -8.45 33.89
N THR A 1005 38.59 -9.20 32.80
CA THR A 1005 37.25 -9.42 32.23
C THR A 1005 36.30 -10.01 33.26
N ASP A 1006 36.75 -11.05 33.97
CA ASP A 1006 36.16 -11.51 35.22
C ASP A 1006 36.88 -10.82 36.39
N PRO A 1007 36.28 -9.81 37.04
CA PRO A 1007 36.91 -9.12 38.15
C PRO A 1007 37.09 -10.02 39.39
N ASN A 1008 36.36 -11.15 39.49
CA ASN A 1008 36.46 -12.09 40.60
C ASN A 1008 37.58 -13.13 40.40
N ASN A 1009 38.02 -13.33 39.15
CA ASN A 1009 39.08 -14.25 38.80
C ASN A 1009 40.07 -13.63 37.80
N PRO A 1010 40.84 -12.60 38.21
CA PRO A 1010 41.78 -11.94 37.34
C PRO A 1010 42.97 -12.86 37.02
N HIS A 1011 43.31 -12.97 35.74
CA HIS A 1011 44.42 -13.81 35.27
C HIS A 1011 45.62 -12.94 34.88
N GLN A 1012 46.77 -13.16 35.52
CA GLN A 1012 48.00 -12.47 35.16
C GLN A 1012 48.47 -12.92 33.77
N MET A 1013 48.80 -11.96 32.93
CA MET A 1013 49.27 -12.16 31.57
C MET A 1013 50.72 -11.78 31.42
N LYS A 1014 51.38 -12.44 30.46
CA LYS A 1014 52.72 -12.08 30.04
C LYS A 1014 52.65 -11.03 28.95
N VAL A 1015 53.71 -10.23 28.85
CA VAL A 1015 53.85 -9.22 27.82
C VAL A 1015 55.25 -9.26 27.20
N GLN A 1016 55.36 -8.83 25.95
CA GLN A 1016 56.65 -8.45 25.36
C GLN A 1016 56.80 -6.93 25.49
N ILE A 1017 57.99 -6.48 25.88
CA ILE A 1017 58.31 -5.05 25.95
C ILE A 1017 59.34 -4.69 24.88
N ARG A 1018 59.13 -3.57 24.18
CA ARG A 1018 60.10 -2.98 23.26
C ARG A 1018 60.22 -1.49 23.50
N TYR A 1019 61.45 -0.98 23.44
CA TYR A 1019 61.72 0.46 23.49
C TYR A 1019 62.07 0.94 22.09
N ASP A 1020 61.16 1.62 21.40
CA ASP A 1020 61.35 1.99 19.99
C ASP A 1020 62.48 2.99 19.77
N LYS A 1021 62.75 3.82 20.78
CA LYS A 1021 63.70 4.93 20.73
C LYS A 1021 65.16 4.48 20.76
N TYR A 1022 65.45 3.32 21.36
CA TYR A 1022 66.80 2.79 21.54
C TYR A 1022 66.88 1.38 20.94
N LYS A 1023 67.57 1.22 19.81
CA LYS A 1023 67.80 -0.10 19.20
C LYS A 1023 68.67 -0.96 20.14
N SER A 1024 68.35 -2.25 20.24
CA SER A 1024 68.86 -3.20 21.24
C SER A 1024 70.34 -3.02 21.63
N GLY A 1025 70.60 -2.60 22.86
CA GLY A 1025 71.95 -2.60 23.46
C GLY A 1025 72.28 -1.39 24.34
N ASP A 1026 71.75 -0.20 24.03
CA ASP A 1026 72.08 1.06 24.71
C ASP A 1026 70.85 1.69 25.41
N ILE A 1027 70.10 0.89 26.19
CA ILE A 1027 68.96 1.41 26.96
C ILE A 1027 69.50 2.00 28.27
N PRO A 1028 69.20 3.27 28.61
CA PRO A 1028 69.55 3.85 29.90
C PRO A 1028 69.08 2.99 31.08
N GLU A 1029 69.90 2.81 32.12
CA GLU A 1029 69.56 1.98 33.29
C GLU A 1029 68.21 2.38 33.94
N GLU A 1030 67.89 3.66 33.94
CA GLU A 1030 66.63 4.24 34.44
C GLU A 1030 65.37 3.80 33.67
N MET A 1031 65.51 3.33 32.43
CA MET A 1031 64.39 2.81 31.63
C MET A 1031 64.15 1.31 31.83
N TYR A 1032 65.12 0.59 32.40
CA TYR A 1032 65.14 -0.88 32.36
C TYR A 1032 63.92 -1.47 33.08
N GLY A 1033 63.05 -2.16 32.32
CA GLY A 1033 61.87 -2.83 32.85
C GLY A 1033 60.68 -1.91 33.18
N GLN A 1034 60.77 -0.61 32.90
CA GLN A 1034 59.71 0.37 33.20
C GLN A 1034 58.98 0.83 31.94
N ILE A 1035 57.75 1.33 32.10
CA ILE A 1035 57.03 2.04 31.03
C ILE A 1035 57.66 3.43 30.87
N TRP A 1036 58.13 3.73 29.68
CA TRP A 1036 58.87 4.95 29.34
C TRP A 1036 58.36 5.59 28.04
N ASP A 1037 59.01 6.68 27.65
CA ASP A 1037 58.79 7.31 26.34
C ASP A 1037 59.17 6.35 25.20
N SER A 1038 58.24 6.17 24.27
CA SER A 1038 58.33 5.23 23.14
C SER A 1038 58.41 3.75 23.56
N THR A 1039 57.81 3.37 24.69
CA THR A 1039 57.65 1.97 25.10
C THR A 1039 56.44 1.34 24.39
N ARG A 1040 56.64 0.16 23.80
CA ARG A 1040 55.58 -0.75 23.35
C ARG A 1040 55.42 -1.88 24.34
N VAL A 1041 54.19 -2.11 24.79
CA VAL A 1041 53.78 -3.28 25.55
C VAL A 1041 52.89 -4.12 24.65
N LEU A 1042 53.34 -5.31 24.29
CA LEU A 1042 52.57 -6.26 23.49
C LEU A 1042 51.99 -7.30 24.43
N ILE A 1043 50.66 -7.36 24.52
CA ILE A 1043 49.94 -8.36 25.29
C ILE A 1043 50.17 -9.72 24.65
N THR A 1044 50.52 -10.73 25.45
CA THR A 1044 50.70 -12.10 24.97
C THR A 1044 49.83 -13.11 25.68
N PHE A 1045 49.49 -14.17 24.96
CA PHE A 1045 48.71 -15.29 25.46
C PHE A 1045 49.27 -16.60 24.89
N PRO A 1046 49.27 -17.70 25.65
CA PRO A 1046 49.76 -18.98 25.15
C PRO A 1046 48.72 -19.62 24.23
N ASN A 1047 49.17 -20.13 23.08
CA ASN A 1047 48.35 -20.97 22.22
C ASN A 1047 48.22 -22.41 22.77
N HIS A 1048 47.47 -23.28 22.08
CA HIS A 1048 47.26 -24.68 22.47
C HIS A 1048 48.56 -25.52 22.52
N GLU A 1049 49.65 -25.06 21.86
CA GLU A 1049 50.97 -25.68 21.90
C GLU A 1049 51.87 -25.11 23.01
N GLY A 1050 51.37 -24.15 23.79
CA GLY A 1050 52.13 -23.45 24.85
C GLY A 1050 53.10 -22.38 24.32
N ILE A 1051 52.93 -21.94 23.06
CA ILE A 1051 53.71 -20.87 22.43
C ILE A 1051 52.97 -19.54 22.62
N ASP A 1052 53.66 -18.54 23.18
CA ASP A 1052 53.11 -17.20 23.37
C ASP A 1052 52.86 -16.50 22.01
N LYS A 1053 51.59 -16.18 21.75
CA LYS A 1053 51.11 -15.34 20.65
C LYS A 1053 50.90 -13.91 21.13
N THR A 1054 50.91 -12.95 20.22
CA THR A 1054 50.68 -11.52 20.51
C THR A 1054 49.24 -11.13 20.19
N SER A 1055 48.68 -10.23 20.99
CA SER A 1055 47.39 -9.60 20.74
C SER A 1055 47.58 -8.08 20.59
N TYR A 1056 46.99 -7.28 21.48
CA TYR A 1056 47.10 -5.82 21.47
C TYR A 1056 48.51 -5.32 21.76
N THR A 1057 48.90 -4.29 21.03
CA THR A 1057 50.11 -3.50 21.22
C THR A 1057 49.72 -2.13 21.73
N LEU A 1058 50.16 -1.79 22.95
CA LEU A 1058 49.98 -0.49 23.57
C LEU A 1058 51.26 0.32 23.42
N ARG A 1059 51.17 1.52 22.84
CA ARG A 1059 52.33 2.39 22.61
C ARG A 1059 52.27 3.61 23.51
N PHE A 1060 53.18 3.68 24.47
CA PHE A 1060 53.31 4.80 25.40
C PHE A 1060 54.31 5.82 24.88
N HIS A 1061 53.89 7.08 24.88
CA HIS A 1061 54.74 8.22 24.53
C HIS A 1061 54.58 9.34 25.53
N LYS A 1062 55.64 10.16 25.61
CA LYS A 1062 55.56 11.44 26.28
C LYS A 1062 54.70 12.39 25.46
N ASN A 1063 53.81 13.13 26.12
CA ASN A 1063 52.96 14.12 25.46
C ASN A 1063 53.77 15.14 24.64
N SER A 1064 53.41 15.31 23.35
CA SER A 1064 54.07 16.19 22.39
C SER A 1064 54.07 17.67 22.80
N PHE A 1065 53.06 18.10 23.58
CA PHE A 1065 52.94 19.46 24.10
C PHE A 1065 53.89 19.75 25.28
N ASP A 1066 54.53 18.72 25.84
CA ASP A 1066 55.39 18.80 27.03
C ASP A 1066 56.87 18.48 26.68
N SER A 1067 57.24 18.63 25.39
CA SER A 1067 58.46 18.08 24.77
C SER A 1067 59.78 18.45 25.46
N LEU A 1068 59.85 19.54 26.26
CA LEU A 1068 61.03 19.97 27.02
C LEU A 1068 61.14 19.41 28.45
N ALA A 1069 60.07 18.86 29.04
CA ALA A 1069 60.12 18.28 30.39
C ALA A 1069 60.92 16.95 30.43
N PRO A 1070 61.51 16.52 31.55
CA PRO A 1070 61.99 15.15 31.67
C PRO A 1070 60.82 14.15 31.57
N VAL A 1071 61.10 12.91 31.15
CA VAL A 1071 60.11 11.81 31.21
C VAL A 1071 59.84 11.51 32.68
N ILE A 1072 58.56 11.43 33.05
CA ILE A 1072 58.12 11.02 34.38
C ILE A 1072 57.43 9.65 34.21
N PRO A 1073 58.08 8.53 34.58
CA PRO A 1073 57.46 7.22 34.51
C PRO A 1073 56.27 7.14 35.49
N PRO A 1074 55.34 6.19 35.28
CA PRO A 1074 54.32 5.90 36.27
C PRO A 1074 54.94 5.43 37.59
N SER A 1075 54.28 5.80 38.68
CA SER A 1075 54.68 5.50 40.05
C SER A 1075 54.00 4.22 40.55
N PRO A 1076 54.55 3.56 41.58
CA PRO A 1076 53.89 2.42 42.21
C PRO A 1076 52.46 2.73 42.64
N GLY A 1077 51.53 1.84 42.30
CA GLY A 1077 50.08 2.01 42.50
C GLY A 1077 49.35 2.63 41.31
N ASP A 1078 50.05 3.09 40.27
CA ASP A 1078 49.41 3.57 39.05
C ASP A 1078 48.82 2.39 38.24
N ILE A 1079 47.55 2.51 37.84
CA ILE A 1079 46.83 1.51 37.03
C ILE A 1079 46.35 2.13 35.71
N TYR A 1080 46.63 1.44 34.61
CA TYR A 1080 46.11 1.75 33.28
C TYR A 1080 45.08 0.69 32.88
N LEU A 1081 43.86 1.11 32.55
CA LEU A 1081 42.74 0.24 32.21
C LEU A 1081 42.44 0.32 30.72
N PHE A 1082 42.26 -0.85 30.12
CA PHE A 1082 41.86 -1.05 28.73
C PHE A 1082 40.56 -1.86 28.71
N ARG A 1083 39.54 -1.40 27.98
CA ARG A 1083 38.27 -2.12 27.83
C ARG A 1083 37.95 -2.42 26.39
N THR A 1084 37.30 -3.57 26.20
CA THR A 1084 36.78 -3.99 24.91
C THR A 1084 35.26 -4.01 24.90
N GLU A 1085 34.70 -3.63 23.75
CA GLU A 1085 33.37 -4.01 23.31
C GLU A 1085 33.44 -5.40 22.69
N ARG A 1086 32.47 -6.27 22.98
CA ARG A 1086 32.45 -7.67 22.52
C ARG A 1086 31.01 -8.19 22.46
N ASN A 1087 30.74 -8.95 21.41
CA ASN A 1087 29.44 -9.60 21.18
C ASN A 1087 29.20 -10.76 22.19
N PRO A 1088 27.95 -11.20 22.36
CA PRO A 1088 27.59 -12.32 23.22
C PRO A 1088 28.16 -13.67 22.77
N THR A 1089 28.39 -14.56 23.72
CA THR A 1089 28.90 -15.92 23.48
C THR A 1089 27.97 -16.97 24.05
N ARG A 1090 28.30 -18.25 23.84
CA ARG A 1090 27.58 -19.38 24.46
C ARG A 1090 27.51 -19.36 25.99
N HIS A 1091 28.32 -18.54 26.64
CA HIS A 1091 28.34 -18.36 28.09
C HIS A 1091 27.48 -17.19 28.56
N ASP A 1092 27.00 -16.36 27.62
CA ASP A 1092 26.16 -15.20 27.91
C ASP A 1092 24.70 -15.61 28.10
N THR A 1093 24.09 -15.08 29.15
CA THR A 1093 22.66 -15.21 29.41
C THR A 1093 22.14 -13.89 29.93
N LEU A 1094 21.18 -13.31 29.21
CA LEU A 1094 20.51 -12.08 29.59
C LEU A 1094 19.09 -12.38 29.99
N ARG A 1095 18.58 -11.68 31.01
CA ARG A 1095 17.19 -11.79 31.44
C ARG A 1095 16.54 -10.45 31.60
N PHE A 1096 15.26 -10.40 31.29
CA PHE A 1096 14.44 -9.20 31.47
C PHE A 1096 13.03 -9.58 31.87
N VAL A 1097 12.32 -8.61 32.43
CA VAL A 1097 10.93 -8.74 32.88
C VAL A 1097 10.14 -7.58 32.30
N ILE A 1098 8.90 -7.85 31.91
CA ILE A 1098 7.96 -6.80 31.51
C ILE A 1098 7.35 -6.19 32.78
N GLU A 1099 7.54 -4.89 32.97
CA GLU A 1099 6.98 -4.10 34.07
C GLU A 1099 5.91 -3.13 33.54
N GLY A 1100 5.15 -2.49 34.44
CA GLY A 1100 4.07 -1.56 34.05
C GLY A 1100 2.76 -2.27 33.72
N GLY A 1101 1.90 -1.62 32.93
CA GLY A 1101 0.60 -2.17 32.51
C GLY A 1101 -0.44 -2.28 33.64
N GLU A 1102 -0.18 -1.67 34.80
CA GLU A 1102 -1.07 -1.66 35.95
C GLU A 1102 -1.43 -0.23 36.36
N TRP A 1103 -2.67 -0.05 36.82
CA TRP A 1103 -3.13 1.23 37.36
C TRP A 1103 -2.86 1.32 38.86
N ASN A 1104 -2.02 2.28 39.26
CA ASN A 1104 -1.63 2.53 40.64
C ASN A 1104 -2.45 3.67 41.27
N ARG A 1105 -3.15 3.32 42.36
CA ARG A 1105 -4.00 4.27 43.11
C ARG A 1105 -3.23 5.42 43.76
N GLU A 1106 -2.02 5.21 44.26
CA GLU A 1106 -1.28 6.27 44.94
C GLU A 1106 -0.73 7.29 43.93
N ASP A 1107 -0.24 6.82 42.78
CA ASP A 1107 0.21 7.69 41.68
C ASP A 1107 -0.98 8.50 41.12
N ALA A 1108 -2.15 7.85 40.96
CA ALA A 1108 -3.38 8.52 40.55
C ALA A 1108 -3.80 9.68 41.49
N LYS A 1109 -3.55 9.58 42.81
CA LYS A 1109 -3.87 10.67 43.77
C LYS A 1109 -2.96 11.89 43.58
N GLU A 1110 -1.73 11.68 43.15
CA GLU A 1110 -0.81 12.78 42.87
C GLU A 1110 -1.14 13.42 41.51
N GLU A 1111 -1.40 12.58 40.50
CA GLU A 1111 -1.65 12.99 39.13
C GLU A 1111 -3.03 13.61 38.89
N ILE A 1112 -4.04 13.36 39.74
CA ILE A 1112 -5.37 14.00 39.63
C ILE A 1112 -5.30 15.54 39.62
N ARG A 1113 -4.20 16.13 40.10
CA ARG A 1113 -3.97 17.58 40.08
C ARG A 1113 -3.56 18.11 38.72
N ASN A 1114 -3.18 17.23 37.81
CA ASN A 1114 -2.79 17.52 36.44
C ASN A 1114 -3.95 17.29 35.47
N ILE A 1115 -5.21 17.28 35.94
CA ILE A 1115 -6.38 17.31 35.04
C ILE A 1115 -6.51 18.72 34.44
N TYR A 1116 -6.66 18.81 33.14
CA TYR A 1116 -6.88 20.07 32.43
C TYR A 1116 -7.82 19.89 31.25
N VAL A 1117 -8.17 21.00 30.60
CA VAL A 1117 -9.04 21.04 29.41
C VAL A 1117 -8.18 21.41 28.20
N VAL A 1118 -8.39 20.72 27.07
CA VAL A 1118 -7.73 21.03 25.80
C VAL A 1118 -8.77 21.16 24.69
N PRO A 1119 -8.71 22.22 23.86
CA PRO A 1119 -7.87 23.40 24.01
C PRO A 1119 -8.39 24.31 25.14
N ASP A 1120 -7.48 25.00 25.83
CA ASP A 1120 -7.82 26.11 26.73
C ASP A 1120 -6.91 27.32 26.46
N PRO A 1121 -7.44 28.44 25.93
CA PRO A 1121 -8.84 28.65 25.58
C PRO A 1121 -9.26 27.90 24.31
N TYR A 1122 -10.55 27.56 24.23
CA TYR A 1122 -11.21 27.23 22.97
C TYR A 1122 -11.48 28.52 22.19
N VAL A 1123 -11.08 28.62 20.92
CA VAL A 1123 -11.17 29.86 20.12
C VAL A 1123 -11.86 29.60 18.77
N VAL A 1124 -13.18 29.84 18.69
CA VAL A 1124 -14.04 29.66 17.49
C VAL A 1124 -14.12 28.23 16.93
N GLY A 1125 -12.99 27.53 16.81
CA GLY A 1125 -12.82 26.14 16.39
C GLY A 1125 -11.50 25.59 16.93
N ASN A 1126 -11.20 24.34 16.63
CA ASN A 1126 -9.98 23.67 17.06
C ASN A 1126 -9.48 22.68 16.01
N ASP A 1127 -8.17 22.50 15.90
CA ASP A 1127 -7.52 21.58 14.95
C ASP A 1127 -7.80 20.09 15.25
N PHE A 1128 -8.45 19.76 16.38
CA PHE A 1128 -8.92 18.39 16.69
C PHE A 1128 -10.34 18.11 16.18
N GLU A 1129 -11.03 19.12 15.67
CA GLU A 1129 -12.38 18.96 15.15
C GLU A 1129 -12.32 18.28 13.78
N SER A 1130 -13.31 17.44 13.50
CA SER A 1130 -13.44 16.82 12.19
C SER A 1130 -13.60 17.89 11.11
N ILE A 1131 -12.91 17.73 9.98
CA ILE A 1131 -13.16 18.54 8.78
C ILE A 1131 -14.55 18.27 8.18
N TYR A 1132 -15.20 17.18 8.59
CA TYR A 1132 -16.53 16.79 8.13
C TYR A 1132 -17.61 17.49 8.96
N GLU A 1133 -18.45 18.28 8.29
CA GLU A 1133 -19.59 18.97 8.92
C GLU A 1133 -20.83 18.07 8.95
N LEU A 1134 -21.36 17.81 10.15
CA LEU A 1134 -22.60 17.06 10.30
C LEU A 1134 -23.79 18.02 10.15
N ALA A 1135 -24.50 17.95 9.03
CA ALA A 1135 -25.74 18.72 8.81
C ALA A 1135 -25.59 20.24 9.08
N GLY A 1136 -24.44 20.83 8.73
CA GLY A 1136 -24.15 22.25 8.93
C GLY A 1136 -23.79 22.65 10.36
N TYR A 1137 -23.46 21.69 11.22
CA TYR A 1137 -22.90 21.93 12.54
C TYR A 1137 -21.43 21.46 12.58
N SER A 1138 -20.51 22.36 12.90
CA SER A 1138 -19.14 22.01 13.28
C SER A 1138 -19.20 21.21 14.59
N GLN A 1139 -18.56 20.05 14.67
CA GLN A 1139 -18.42 19.29 15.93
C GLN A 1139 -17.44 20.00 16.86
N ARG A 1140 -17.88 21.07 17.51
CA ARG A 1140 -17.06 21.81 18.47
C ARG A 1140 -16.69 20.90 19.62
N ARG A 1141 -15.42 20.86 19.98
CA ARG A 1141 -14.96 19.90 20.98
C ARG A 1141 -13.92 20.47 21.94
N VAL A 1142 -14.09 20.15 23.21
CA VAL A 1142 -13.04 20.22 24.23
C VAL A 1142 -12.91 18.88 24.95
N ASP A 1143 -11.70 18.57 25.39
CA ASP A 1143 -11.39 17.33 26.08
C ASP A 1143 -10.93 17.61 27.50
N PHE A 1144 -11.49 16.88 28.47
CA PHE A 1144 -10.92 16.75 29.81
C PHE A 1144 -9.89 15.62 29.77
N VAL A 1145 -8.64 15.92 30.13
CA VAL A 1145 -7.52 14.99 30.00
C VAL A 1145 -6.88 14.66 31.33
N ASN A 1146 -6.15 13.55 31.36
CA ASN A 1146 -5.54 12.96 32.56
C ASN A 1146 -6.55 12.61 33.67
N LEU A 1147 -7.72 12.13 33.25
CA LEU A 1147 -8.76 11.62 34.15
C LEU A 1147 -8.39 10.22 34.64
N PRO A 1148 -8.72 9.87 35.90
CA PRO A 1148 -8.70 8.48 36.32
C PRO A 1148 -9.85 7.68 35.67
N PRO A 1149 -9.77 6.33 35.61
CA PRO A 1149 -10.70 5.50 34.84
C PRO A 1149 -12.19 5.65 35.20
N LYS A 1150 -12.49 6.17 36.39
CA LYS A 1150 -13.86 6.49 36.84
C LYS A 1150 -13.91 7.88 37.46
N ALA A 1151 -14.66 8.78 36.85
CA ALA A 1151 -14.81 10.14 37.32
C ALA A 1151 -16.17 10.73 36.94
N THR A 1152 -16.65 11.68 37.75
CA THR A 1152 -17.80 12.51 37.41
C THR A 1152 -17.33 13.94 37.20
N ILE A 1153 -17.59 14.50 36.02
CA ILE A 1153 -17.21 15.87 35.64
C ILE A 1153 -18.46 16.74 35.69
N SER A 1154 -18.44 17.82 36.45
CA SER A 1154 -19.52 18.81 36.51
C SER A 1154 -19.02 20.15 36.01
N VAL A 1155 -19.67 20.71 34.99
CA VAL A 1155 -19.29 21.98 34.36
C VAL A 1155 -20.25 23.09 34.80
N PHE A 1156 -19.70 24.24 35.19
CA PHE A 1156 -20.44 25.38 35.71
C PHE A 1156 -20.08 26.67 34.97
N THR A 1157 -21.04 27.58 34.84
CA THR A 1157 -20.78 28.95 34.43
C THR A 1157 -20.02 29.73 35.52
N ALA A 1158 -19.46 30.89 35.18
CA ALA A 1158 -18.85 31.78 36.17
C ALA A 1158 -19.78 32.25 37.31
N SER A 1159 -21.12 32.15 37.14
CA SER A 1159 -22.09 32.44 38.19
C SER A 1159 -22.42 31.22 39.07
N GLY A 1160 -21.80 30.07 38.83
CA GLY A 1160 -22.05 28.81 39.54
C GLY A 1160 -23.30 28.05 39.08
N LYS A 1161 -23.85 28.36 37.89
CA LYS A 1161 -24.96 27.58 37.33
C LYS A 1161 -24.39 26.31 36.69
N LEU A 1162 -24.94 25.15 37.02
CA LEU A 1162 -24.61 23.89 36.36
C LEU A 1162 -25.00 23.96 34.88
N VAL A 1163 -24.08 23.55 34.01
CA VAL A 1163 -24.22 23.53 32.56
C VAL A 1163 -24.50 22.12 32.07
N THR A 1164 -23.68 21.18 32.52
CA THR A 1164 -23.80 19.76 32.22
C THR A 1164 -23.06 18.94 33.28
N LYS A 1165 -23.38 17.65 33.33
CA LYS A 1165 -22.71 16.64 34.14
C LYS A 1165 -22.39 15.45 33.25
N ILE A 1166 -21.13 15.01 33.26
CA ILE A 1166 -20.61 13.94 32.42
C ILE A 1166 -20.06 12.85 33.34
N ASP A 1167 -20.58 11.63 33.21
CA ASP A 1167 -20.03 10.47 33.91
C ASP A 1167 -19.02 9.78 32.97
N HIS A 1168 -17.76 9.73 33.40
CA HIS A 1168 -16.64 9.16 32.67
C HIS A 1168 -16.29 7.79 33.24
N GLU A 1169 -16.34 6.77 32.38
CA GLU A 1169 -15.86 5.42 32.64
C GLU A 1169 -15.08 4.96 31.40
N SER A 1170 -13.81 4.63 31.59
CA SER A 1170 -12.89 4.22 30.52
C SER A 1170 -11.99 3.06 30.94
N SER A 1171 -11.27 2.48 29.98
CA SER A 1171 -10.13 1.59 30.28
C SER A 1171 -8.96 2.40 30.83
N VAL A 1172 -8.01 1.71 31.46
CA VAL A 1172 -6.83 2.34 32.08
C VAL A 1172 -5.91 3.03 31.06
N ASP A 1173 -5.97 2.62 29.80
CA ASP A 1173 -5.21 3.23 28.69
C ASP A 1173 -5.80 4.57 28.21
N PHE A 1174 -7.01 4.95 28.65
CA PHE A 1174 -7.72 6.13 28.16
C PHE A 1174 -8.05 7.10 29.30
N GLY A 1175 -7.26 8.16 29.46
CA GLY A 1175 -7.47 9.23 30.46
C GLY A 1175 -8.25 10.44 29.95
N ARG A 1176 -9.04 10.30 28.89
CA ARG A 1176 -9.66 11.43 28.16
C ARG A 1176 -11.18 11.32 28.08
N CYS A 1177 -11.86 12.44 28.23
CA CYS A 1177 -13.31 12.56 28.08
C CYS A 1177 -13.68 13.80 27.25
N SER A 1178 -14.34 13.57 26.11
CA SER A 1178 -14.75 14.62 25.19
C SER A 1178 -16.10 15.23 25.54
N TRP A 1179 -16.22 16.54 25.32
CA TRP A 1179 -17.47 17.28 25.46
C TRP A 1179 -17.68 18.21 24.26
N ASP A 1180 -18.88 18.16 23.71
CA ASP A 1180 -19.33 18.87 22.49
C ASP A 1180 -19.74 20.33 22.73
N LEU A 1181 -19.39 20.90 23.89
CA LEU A 1181 -19.78 22.24 24.31
C LEU A 1181 -21.31 22.47 24.33
N THR A 1182 -22.12 21.42 24.51
CA THR A 1182 -23.57 21.55 24.70
C THR A 1182 -23.99 21.53 26.17
N SER A 1183 -25.00 22.32 26.51
CA SER A 1183 -25.66 22.25 27.82
C SER A 1183 -26.59 21.04 27.91
N GLU A 1184 -26.96 20.63 29.14
CA GLU A 1184 -27.90 19.51 29.38
C GLU A 1184 -29.27 19.71 28.72
N ASP A 1185 -29.65 20.97 28.44
CA ASP A 1185 -30.89 21.33 27.73
C ASP A 1185 -30.78 21.21 26.19
N GLY A 1186 -29.58 20.94 25.64
CA GLY A 1186 -29.29 20.75 24.21
C GLY A 1186 -28.56 21.90 23.47
N PRO A 1187 -28.76 23.20 23.77
CA PRO A 1187 -28.05 24.28 23.08
C PRO A 1187 -26.55 24.34 23.37
N GLU A 1188 -25.77 24.83 22.40
CA GLU A 1188 -24.37 25.24 22.58
C GLU A 1188 -24.22 26.27 23.70
N ILE A 1189 -23.11 26.18 24.43
CA ILE A 1189 -22.78 27.13 25.48
C ILE A 1189 -22.30 28.48 24.91
N ALA A 1190 -22.54 29.56 25.65
CA ALA A 1190 -22.10 30.90 25.26
C ALA A 1190 -20.58 31.10 25.47
N PHE A 1191 -19.97 32.01 24.72
CA PHE A 1191 -18.59 32.43 24.95
C PHE A 1191 -18.42 32.99 26.37
N GLY A 1192 -17.39 32.56 27.10
CA GLY A 1192 -17.17 32.95 28.49
C GLY A 1192 -16.21 32.06 29.24
N MET A 1193 -16.11 32.31 30.55
CA MET A 1193 -15.30 31.51 31.49
C MET A 1193 -16.17 30.45 32.15
N TYR A 1194 -15.67 29.21 32.17
CA TYR A 1194 -16.31 28.06 32.76
C TYR A 1194 -15.41 27.43 33.83
N PHE A 1195 -16.05 26.78 34.79
CA PHE A 1195 -15.38 26.05 35.87
C PHE A 1195 -15.82 24.60 35.82
N PHE A 1196 -14.91 23.67 36.09
CA PHE A 1196 -15.26 22.27 36.16
C PHE A 1196 -14.79 21.66 37.49
N VAL A 1197 -15.54 20.67 37.94
CA VAL A 1197 -15.25 19.89 39.14
C VAL A 1197 -15.22 18.42 38.75
N VAL A 1198 -14.12 17.73 39.05
CA VAL A 1198 -13.97 16.29 38.83
C VAL A 1198 -14.03 15.59 40.18
N GLU A 1199 -15.03 14.74 40.36
CA GLU A 1199 -15.23 13.93 41.56
C GLU A 1199 -14.91 12.47 41.27
N THR A 1200 -14.12 11.85 42.14
CA THR A 1200 -13.59 10.50 41.93
C THR A 1200 -13.70 9.71 43.23
N GLU A 1201 -14.17 8.46 43.15
CA GLU A 1201 -14.39 7.65 44.34
C GLU A 1201 -13.04 7.23 44.95
N GLY A 1202 -12.74 7.75 46.15
CA GLY A 1202 -11.53 7.38 46.90
C GLY A 1202 -10.22 8.10 46.51
N LEU A 1203 -10.22 8.92 45.45
CA LEU A 1203 -9.06 9.72 45.01
C LEU A 1203 -9.21 11.23 45.33
N GLY A 1204 -10.44 11.71 45.53
CA GLY A 1204 -10.74 13.07 45.98
C GLY A 1204 -11.48 13.91 44.94
N THR A 1205 -11.34 15.23 45.05
CA THR A 1205 -12.02 16.20 44.16
C THR A 1205 -11.02 17.18 43.58
N PHE A 1206 -11.02 17.33 42.26
CA PHE A 1206 -10.24 18.33 41.54
C PHE A 1206 -11.15 19.45 41.00
N ARG A 1207 -10.60 20.66 40.85
CA ARG A 1207 -11.32 21.83 40.35
C ARG A 1207 -10.44 22.60 39.38
N GLY A 1208 -10.97 22.91 38.20
CA GLY A 1208 -10.29 23.71 37.20
C GLY A 1208 -11.21 24.74 36.54
N LYS A 1209 -10.68 25.42 35.54
CA LYS A 1209 -11.38 26.43 34.73
C LYS A 1209 -10.85 26.39 33.30
N PHE A 1210 -11.65 26.86 32.35
CA PHE A 1210 -11.26 27.05 30.95
C PHE A 1210 -12.10 28.17 30.33
N ALA A 1211 -11.65 28.71 29.19
CA ALA A 1211 -12.34 29.76 28.48
C ALA A 1211 -12.80 29.35 27.08
N VAL A 1212 -13.95 29.88 26.65
CA VAL A 1212 -14.50 29.73 25.29
C VAL A 1212 -14.61 31.13 24.68
N ILE A 1213 -13.93 31.36 23.56
CA ILE A 1213 -13.73 32.67 22.93
C ILE A 1213 -14.27 32.64 21.48
N LYS A 1214 -14.81 33.79 21.05
CA LYS A 1214 -15.25 34.04 19.67
C LYS A 1214 -14.27 34.96 18.93
#